data_AF-A0AA86JRU2-F1
#
_entry.id   AF-A0AA86JRU2-F1
#
_cell.length_a   1.000
_cell.length_b   1.000
_cell.length_c   1.000
_cell.angle_alpha   90.00
_cell.angle_beta   90.00
_cell.angle_gamma   90.00
#
_symmetry.space_group_name_H-M   'P 1'
#
loop_
_entity.id
_entity.type
_entity.pdbx_description
1 polymer ?
#
loop_
_entity_poly.entity_id
_entity_poly.type
_entity_poly.pdbx_seq_one_letter_code
_entity_poly.pdbx_strand_id
1 'polypeptide(L)'
;MPSVDPCWRWAAFGKHPAAADYFRLGEDSPFVEGLVAWVESGYRHLINRRETALPFCSWRFWSRGFGRDSLVIGVVRLSSDSLGRPYPLLIMGSGPLEGWEEQWDLLPFACEPSWCQIEYLATHTFDDLKHMGERLRRVRPPGPDWDGMAERRRGLNRLGSPFDPYASFLDIPRLEQLVAGHAGREEFSVRLDRGPVHDKITLVSLWHLLTKRTVKGVPHALFMGGNLEHSFLASFRRALAPGDFSHLWSVPDAGGWHASIGTEHALDIASIGKEPVCPERPAGEDIRYDPLFDALQAEIDRLASPAAAGTVDWEHVVRMAADILATRSKDLLVASYLAVGLVQTRGGDGLALGLTVWRDLLERFWADLFPARMRGRQRSVEWWRDRTDVALRQLEEFTLPLEQHVIIRENLAAIDRFLGEHLENAPSLAPLRELVTAAAPENAPEEIVSSPAAPMPPVETPERDLPPLSVRSSTVPPVETHCPAFSAGYPAQALEAGLRHVGEAAGALRQQEPASPAPYRLSRLAAWGAVTELPPATGSRTRIPAPERPVLTFLQELANHGDSEALLKAAEGRLPQFIFWLDLNRFSAEALARLGERFAAAREAVCHETAALLQRLPGLDGLAFADGTPFADPATRQWLAGIASHGSITMKGGTESDETASLTAEIDREMAEAQILVRGGKLIDAVERLQKRLGTGASRQEKLIWRLALAELLVNANRTGLALPHLEQVIADIGTFGLEEYDPALALQGLKLAWLGFDAQTEPRFKEKATETLHRIARLDPAEMVRLAKG
;
A
#
# COMPACT_ATOMS: atom_id res chain seq x y z
N MET A 1 23.94 45.68 -40.29
CA MET A 1 22.78 44.86 -39.92
C MET A 1 23.28 43.54 -39.36
N PRO A 2 22.91 43.16 -38.14
CA PRO A 2 22.86 41.72 -37.86
C PRO A 2 21.69 41.34 -36.94
N SER A 3 20.72 40.59 -37.46
CA SER A 3 19.94 39.62 -36.68
C SER A 3 19.35 38.60 -37.66
N VAL A 4 20.10 37.54 -37.93
CA VAL A 4 19.56 36.36 -38.60
C VAL A 4 18.69 35.67 -37.56
N ASP A 5 17.38 35.79 -37.71
CA ASP A 5 16.41 35.04 -36.88
C ASP A 5 16.76 33.55 -36.93
N PRO A 6 16.77 32.84 -35.78
CA PRO A 6 17.13 31.42 -35.73
C PRO A 6 15.97 30.57 -36.28
N CYS A 7 15.94 30.42 -37.61
CA CYS A 7 14.99 29.56 -38.30
C CYS A 7 15.31 28.08 -38.04
N TRP A 8 14.27 27.27 -37.84
CA TRP A 8 14.39 25.82 -37.78
C TRP A 8 14.97 25.24 -39.08
N ARG A 9 15.93 24.32 -38.95
CA ARG A 9 16.59 23.66 -40.08
C ARG A 9 16.18 22.20 -40.13
N TRP A 10 15.77 21.75 -41.30
CA TRP A 10 15.30 20.38 -41.54
C TRP A 10 16.26 19.62 -42.44
N ALA A 11 16.45 18.33 -42.13
CA ALA A 11 17.32 17.46 -42.90
C ALA A 11 16.82 16.01 -42.91
N ALA A 12 17.19 15.26 -43.94
CA ALA A 12 16.81 13.88 -44.17
C ALA A 12 17.95 13.06 -44.77
N PHE A 13 18.18 11.87 -44.24
CA PHE A 13 19.30 10.99 -44.60
C PHE A 13 18.86 9.53 -44.54
N GLY A 14 19.38 8.71 -45.46
CA GLY A 14 19.10 7.29 -45.48
C GLY A 14 18.54 6.83 -46.82
N LYS A 15 17.64 5.85 -46.80
CA LYS A 15 16.98 5.33 -48.00
C LYS A 15 15.50 5.64 -47.99
N HIS A 16 14.96 5.98 -49.16
CA HIS A 16 13.55 6.27 -49.36
C HIS A 16 13.11 5.73 -50.73
N PRO A 17 11.85 5.28 -50.89
CA PRO A 17 11.38 4.70 -52.16
C PRO A 17 11.51 5.64 -53.37
N ALA A 18 11.61 6.95 -53.14
CA ALA A 18 11.83 7.97 -54.17
C ALA A 18 13.29 8.08 -54.67
N ALA A 19 14.22 7.30 -54.10
CA ALA A 19 15.64 7.33 -54.46
C ALA A 19 16.13 5.93 -54.83
N ALA A 20 17.03 5.84 -55.82
CA ALA A 20 17.67 4.59 -56.22
C ALA A 20 18.73 4.11 -55.21
N ASP A 21 19.29 5.02 -54.42
CA ASP A 21 20.28 4.72 -53.40
C ASP A 21 20.17 5.70 -52.22
N TYR A 22 21.12 5.61 -51.28
CA TYR A 22 21.29 6.53 -50.16
C TYR A 22 21.26 7.98 -50.61
N PHE A 23 20.53 8.82 -49.89
CA PHE A 23 20.43 10.25 -50.16
C PHE A 23 20.66 11.09 -48.90
N ARG A 24 20.93 12.37 -49.14
CA ARG A 24 21.14 13.41 -48.13
C ARG A 24 20.45 14.69 -48.61
N LEU A 25 19.54 15.23 -47.79
CA LEU A 25 18.80 16.47 -48.05
C LEU A 25 18.83 17.36 -46.80
N GLY A 26 18.83 18.68 -47.01
CA GLY A 26 18.83 19.67 -45.93
C GLY A 26 20.19 20.33 -45.71
N GLU A 27 20.30 21.13 -44.65
CA GLU A 27 21.55 21.78 -44.26
C GLU A 27 22.36 20.90 -43.32
N ASP A 28 23.66 20.80 -43.58
CA ASP A 28 24.59 20.08 -42.73
C ASP A 28 24.87 20.89 -41.45
N SER A 29 24.89 20.19 -40.32
CA SER A 29 25.32 20.75 -39.04
C SER A 29 26.14 19.71 -38.28
N PRO A 30 27.02 20.12 -37.35
CA PRO A 30 27.79 19.17 -36.53
C PRO A 30 26.88 18.19 -35.77
N PHE A 31 25.70 18.65 -35.38
CA PHE A 31 24.70 17.81 -34.70
C PHE A 31 24.10 16.77 -35.65
N VAL A 32 23.72 17.18 -36.86
CA VAL A 32 23.27 16.27 -37.93
C VAL A 32 24.32 15.20 -38.22
N GLU A 33 25.59 15.57 -38.37
CA GLU A 33 26.67 14.59 -38.61
C GLU A 33 26.82 13.61 -37.44
N GLY A 34 26.67 14.08 -36.20
CA GLY A 34 26.73 13.23 -35.01
C GLY A 34 25.63 12.16 -35.01
N LEU A 35 24.38 12.53 -35.30
CA LEU A 35 23.28 11.57 -35.38
C LEU A 35 23.40 10.63 -36.59
N VAL A 36 23.84 11.14 -37.74
CA VAL A 36 24.08 10.30 -38.93
C VAL A 36 25.16 9.25 -38.62
N ALA A 37 26.28 9.65 -38.02
CA ALA A 37 27.34 8.74 -37.61
C ALA A 37 26.85 7.71 -36.57
N TRP A 38 25.99 8.13 -35.63
CA TRP A 38 25.37 7.22 -34.65
C TRP A 38 24.49 6.16 -35.33
N VAL A 39 23.61 6.57 -36.27
CA VAL A 39 22.76 5.64 -37.04
C VAL A 39 23.61 4.69 -37.88
N GLU A 40 24.60 5.19 -38.61
CA GLU A 40 25.50 4.36 -39.44
C GLU A 40 26.28 3.34 -38.62
N SER A 41 26.88 3.77 -37.51
CA SER A 41 27.65 2.91 -36.63
C SER A 41 26.76 1.86 -35.96
N GLY A 42 25.58 2.27 -35.49
CA GLY A 42 24.60 1.39 -34.86
C GLY A 42 24.06 0.34 -35.82
N TYR A 43 23.68 0.76 -37.03
CA TYR A 43 23.17 -0.14 -38.07
C TYR A 43 24.22 -1.16 -38.52
N ARG A 44 25.49 -0.74 -38.67
CA ARG A 44 26.60 -1.64 -38.98
C ARG A 44 26.81 -2.69 -37.88
N HIS A 45 26.69 -2.29 -36.61
CA HIS A 45 26.78 -3.23 -35.48
C HIS A 45 25.62 -4.24 -35.48
N LEU A 46 24.42 -3.78 -35.83
CA LEU A 46 23.21 -4.61 -35.87
C LEU A 46 23.27 -5.67 -36.98
N ILE A 47 23.65 -5.30 -38.20
CA ILE A 47 23.81 -6.25 -39.32
C ILE A 47 24.86 -7.31 -38.98
N ASN A 48 25.97 -6.91 -38.37
CA ASN A 48 27.05 -7.86 -38.03
C ASN A 48 26.64 -8.89 -36.96
N ARG A 49 25.56 -8.66 -36.20
CA ARG A 49 25.08 -9.56 -35.13
C ARG A 49 23.92 -10.46 -35.53
N ARG A 50 23.19 -10.18 -36.62
CA ARG A 50 21.98 -10.92 -37.02
C ARG A 50 22.17 -11.63 -38.36
N GLU A 51 21.80 -12.91 -38.41
CA GLU A 51 21.76 -13.71 -39.65
C GLU A 51 20.47 -13.51 -40.47
N THR A 52 19.44 -12.87 -39.89
CA THR A 52 18.09 -12.70 -40.47
C THR A 52 17.74 -11.25 -40.80
N ALA A 53 16.68 -11.07 -41.61
CA ALA A 53 16.15 -9.77 -42.00
C ALA A 53 15.73 -8.93 -40.77
N LEU A 54 16.01 -7.62 -40.82
CA LEU A 54 15.73 -6.71 -39.71
C LEU A 54 14.22 -6.46 -39.57
N PRO A 55 13.66 -6.51 -38.35
CA PRO A 55 12.27 -6.18 -38.11
C PRO A 55 12.02 -4.70 -38.42
N PHE A 56 10.80 -4.39 -38.85
CA PHE A 56 10.37 -3.02 -39.01
C PHE A 56 10.38 -2.31 -37.66
N CYS A 57 11.01 -1.13 -37.59
CA CYS A 57 10.99 -0.26 -36.43
C CYS A 57 10.79 1.19 -36.84
N SER A 58 10.10 1.98 -36.02
CA SER A 58 9.90 3.43 -36.22
C SER A 58 9.89 4.13 -34.87
N TRP A 59 10.70 5.18 -34.74
CA TRP A 59 10.91 5.92 -33.51
C TRP A 59 10.84 7.41 -33.77
N ARG A 60 9.89 8.09 -33.13
CA ARG A 60 9.92 9.54 -32.94
C ARG A 60 10.90 9.85 -31.82
N PHE A 61 11.60 10.97 -31.89
CA PHE A 61 12.51 11.37 -30.83
C PHE A 61 12.63 12.87 -30.68
N TRP A 62 13.09 13.28 -29.51
CA TRP A 62 13.68 14.58 -29.28
C TRP A 62 14.99 14.46 -28.52
N SER A 63 15.91 15.40 -28.72
CA SER A 63 17.16 15.50 -27.96
C SER A 63 17.56 16.95 -27.71
N ARG A 64 18.42 17.17 -26.72
CA ARG A 64 19.01 18.49 -26.46
C ARG A 64 19.83 18.92 -27.68
N GLY A 65 19.62 20.15 -28.15
CA GLY A 65 20.45 20.80 -29.16
C GLY A 65 21.64 21.54 -28.55
N PHE A 66 22.44 22.18 -29.39
CA PHE A 66 23.59 22.98 -28.95
C PHE A 66 23.19 24.45 -28.80
N GLY A 67 23.37 25.00 -27.61
CA GLY A 67 23.01 26.38 -27.27
C GLY A 67 21.73 26.49 -26.45
N ARG A 68 21.45 27.70 -25.95
CA ARG A 68 20.28 27.97 -25.11
C ARG A 68 19.01 27.76 -25.92
N ASP A 69 18.05 27.05 -25.33
CA ASP A 69 16.74 26.74 -25.92
C ASP A 69 16.80 25.96 -27.25
N SER A 70 17.95 25.34 -27.59
CA SER A 70 18.09 24.53 -28.80
C SER A 70 17.51 23.13 -28.60
N LEU A 71 16.58 22.76 -29.47
CA LEU A 71 15.92 21.46 -29.47
C LEU A 71 16.11 20.77 -30.82
N VAL A 72 16.22 19.45 -30.77
CA VAL A 72 16.23 18.60 -31.95
C VAL A 72 15.06 17.63 -31.85
N ILE A 73 14.32 17.48 -32.94
CA ILE A 73 13.23 16.50 -33.05
C ILE A 73 13.37 15.72 -34.35
N GLY A 74 12.89 14.49 -34.39
CA GLY A 74 12.88 13.73 -35.65
C GLY A 74 12.18 12.40 -35.56
N VAL A 75 12.26 11.67 -36.66
CA VAL A 75 11.83 10.28 -36.80
C VAL A 75 12.97 9.49 -37.42
N VAL A 76 13.29 8.34 -36.81
CA VAL A 76 14.18 7.34 -37.37
C VAL A 76 13.41 6.04 -37.55
N ARG A 77 13.40 5.48 -38.76
CA ARG A 77 12.63 4.27 -39.06
C ARG A 77 13.30 3.38 -40.09
N LEU A 78 12.89 2.12 -40.17
CA LEU A 78 13.25 1.27 -41.29
C LEU A 78 12.53 1.76 -42.57
N SER A 79 13.29 1.82 -43.66
CA SER A 79 12.85 2.21 -44.99
C SER A 79 13.63 1.40 -46.03
N SER A 80 13.33 1.60 -47.31
CA SER A 80 14.06 1.00 -48.42
C SER A 80 14.25 2.01 -49.55
N ASP A 81 15.21 1.76 -50.42
CA ASP A 81 15.30 2.46 -51.71
C ASP A 81 14.26 1.91 -52.71
N SER A 82 14.23 2.47 -53.92
CA SER A 82 13.36 2.00 -55.01
C SER A 82 13.65 0.56 -55.46
N LEU A 83 14.80 -0.01 -55.07
CA LEU A 83 15.20 -1.39 -55.33
C LEU A 83 14.82 -2.34 -54.17
N GLY A 84 14.19 -1.82 -53.11
CA GLY A 84 13.78 -2.62 -51.95
C GLY A 84 14.90 -2.96 -50.96
N ARG A 85 16.10 -2.37 -51.10
CA ARG A 85 17.21 -2.62 -50.18
C ARG A 85 16.96 -1.87 -48.87
N PRO A 86 16.87 -2.55 -47.72
CA PRO A 86 16.51 -1.90 -46.46
C PRO A 86 17.65 -1.04 -45.91
N TYR A 87 17.33 0.11 -45.33
CA TYR A 87 18.25 0.95 -44.57
C TYR A 87 17.45 1.96 -43.70
N PRO A 88 17.95 2.40 -42.54
CA PRO A 88 17.28 3.39 -41.72
C PRO A 88 17.13 4.74 -42.45
N LEU A 89 15.93 5.32 -42.39
CA LEU A 89 15.64 6.69 -42.80
C LEU A 89 15.53 7.56 -41.56
N LEU A 90 16.35 8.60 -41.48
CA LEU A 90 16.33 9.63 -40.46
C LEU A 90 15.82 10.93 -41.09
N ILE A 91 14.75 11.51 -40.55
CA ILE A 91 14.29 12.85 -40.88
C ILE A 91 14.19 13.64 -39.58
N MET A 92 14.83 14.82 -39.54
CA MET A 92 14.99 15.59 -38.31
C MET A 92 14.97 17.09 -38.55
N GLY A 93 14.63 17.84 -37.50
CA GLY A 93 14.71 19.29 -37.44
C GLY A 93 15.44 19.75 -36.18
N SER A 94 16.19 20.84 -36.31
CA SER A 94 16.86 21.50 -35.19
C SER A 94 16.58 22.99 -35.20
N GLY A 95 16.22 23.56 -34.05
CA GLY A 95 15.94 24.99 -33.91
C GLY A 95 15.67 25.38 -32.46
N PRO A 96 15.43 26.67 -32.18
CA PRO A 96 15.09 27.14 -30.85
C PRO A 96 13.62 26.86 -30.52
N LEU A 97 13.32 26.57 -29.26
CA LEU A 97 11.96 26.49 -28.71
C LEU A 97 11.93 27.09 -27.31
N GLU A 98 11.40 28.30 -27.15
CA GLU A 98 11.47 29.03 -25.87
C GLU A 98 10.83 28.25 -24.71
N GLY A 99 11.56 28.10 -23.60
CA GLY A 99 11.06 27.48 -22.36
C GLY A 99 10.98 25.94 -22.40
N TRP A 100 11.48 25.29 -23.45
CA TRP A 100 11.35 23.84 -23.61
C TRP A 100 12.05 23.05 -22.50
N GLU A 101 13.19 23.53 -21.99
CA GLU A 101 13.94 22.83 -20.92
C GLU A 101 13.15 22.76 -19.61
N GLU A 102 12.30 23.76 -19.35
CA GLU A 102 11.42 23.78 -18.18
C GLU A 102 10.14 22.99 -18.41
N GLN A 103 9.69 22.87 -19.67
CA GLN A 103 8.42 22.24 -20.06
C GLN A 103 8.62 20.96 -20.89
N TRP A 104 9.75 20.28 -20.70
CA TRP A 104 10.13 19.13 -21.55
C TRP A 104 9.13 17.97 -21.48
N ASP A 105 8.35 17.91 -20.41
CA ASP A 105 7.24 16.98 -20.21
C ASP A 105 6.04 17.19 -21.15
N LEU A 106 5.95 18.36 -21.78
CA LEU A 106 4.93 18.73 -22.76
C LEU A 106 5.43 18.64 -24.21
N LEU A 107 6.72 18.35 -24.41
CA LEU A 107 7.29 18.17 -25.75
C LEU A 107 6.53 17.18 -26.64
N PRO A 108 5.97 16.06 -26.13
CA PRO A 108 5.19 15.17 -26.97
C PRO A 108 4.05 15.88 -27.71
N PHE A 109 3.35 16.82 -27.07
CA PHE A 109 2.30 17.61 -27.70
C PHE A 109 2.88 18.70 -28.61
N ALA A 110 3.94 19.38 -28.17
CA ALA A 110 4.56 20.44 -28.97
C ALA A 110 5.11 19.91 -30.30
N CYS A 111 5.67 18.70 -30.29
CA CYS A 111 6.33 18.08 -31.43
C CYS A 111 5.38 17.24 -32.30
N GLU A 112 4.18 16.89 -31.80
CA GLU A 112 3.20 16.06 -32.50
C GLU A 112 2.87 16.57 -33.93
N PRO A 113 2.56 17.86 -34.16
CA PRO A 113 2.29 18.36 -35.51
C PRO A 113 3.49 18.20 -36.46
N SER A 114 4.71 18.38 -35.96
CA SER A 114 5.95 18.22 -36.73
C SER A 114 6.21 16.75 -37.04
N TRP A 115 6.10 15.86 -36.05
CA TRP A 115 6.28 14.42 -36.25
C TRP A 115 5.27 13.84 -37.24
N CYS A 116 4.00 14.23 -37.18
CA CYS A 116 3.00 13.78 -38.16
C CYS A 116 3.37 14.18 -39.60
N GLN A 117 3.92 15.38 -39.80
CA GLN A 117 4.42 15.81 -41.12
C GLN A 117 5.66 15.02 -41.53
N ILE A 118 6.59 14.76 -40.61
CA ILE A 118 7.80 13.98 -40.87
C ILE A 118 7.47 12.54 -41.24
N GLU A 119 6.55 11.89 -40.52
CA GLU A 119 6.11 10.54 -40.82
C GLU A 119 5.43 10.45 -42.18
N TYR A 120 4.59 11.43 -42.51
CA TYR A 120 4.03 11.55 -43.85
C TYR A 120 5.13 11.60 -44.90
N LEU A 121 6.16 12.44 -44.74
CA LEU A 121 7.30 12.51 -45.66
C LEU A 121 8.06 11.18 -45.75
N ALA A 122 8.14 10.41 -44.67
CA ALA A 122 8.87 9.15 -44.63
C ALA A 122 8.12 7.99 -45.31
N THR A 123 6.79 8.07 -45.42
CA THR A 123 5.95 7.04 -46.04
C THR A 123 5.41 7.41 -47.41
N HIS A 124 5.40 8.69 -47.76
CA HIS A 124 4.77 9.15 -48.99
C HIS A 124 5.65 8.84 -50.20
N THR A 125 5.04 8.30 -51.25
CA THR A 125 5.73 8.08 -52.53
C THR A 125 5.92 9.41 -53.24
N PHE A 126 7.16 9.77 -53.55
CA PHE A 126 7.49 10.93 -54.39
C PHE A 126 8.04 10.46 -55.71
N ASP A 127 7.74 11.20 -56.78
CA ASP A 127 8.32 10.95 -58.11
C ASP A 127 9.82 11.28 -58.16
N ASP A 128 10.25 12.26 -57.36
CA ASP A 128 11.66 12.62 -57.21
C ASP A 128 12.01 13.13 -55.80
N LEU A 129 13.31 13.18 -55.50
CA LEU A 129 13.84 13.73 -54.23
C LEU A 129 13.67 15.25 -54.11
N LYS A 130 13.45 15.98 -55.20
CA LYS A 130 13.35 17.44 -55.19
C LYS A 130 12.04 17.87 -54.56
N HIS A 131 10.93 17.24 -54.93
CA HIS A 131 9.61 17.45 -54.33
C HIS A 131 9.61 17.08 -52.85
N MET A 132 10.28 15.99 -52.47
CA MET A 132 10.47 15.62 -51.06
C MET A 132 11.22 16.72 -50.30
N GLY A 133 12.32 17.24 -50.87
CA GLY A 133 13.10 18.33 -50.29
C GLY A 133 12.33 19.65 -50.13
N GLU A 134 11.47 19.99 -51.09
CA GLU A 134 10.58 21.15 -50.99
C GLU A 134 9.54 21.01 -49.87
N ARG A 135 8.98 19.80 -49.70
CA ARG A 135 8.04 19.49 -48.61
C ARG A 135 8.75 19.45 -47.25
N LEU A 136 9.98 18.94 -47.18
CA LEU A 136 10.81 18.92 -45.97
C LEU A 136 11.04 20.33 -45.41
N ARG A 137 11.33 21.32 -46.27
CA ARG A 137 11.48 22.73 -45.84
C ARG A 137 10.20 23.37 -45.32
N ARG A 138 9.03 22.80 -45.64
CA ARG A 138 7.71 23.30 -45.23
C ARG A 138 7.20 22.63 -43.95
N VAL A 139 7.96 21.73 -43.35
CA VAL A 139 7.60 21.12 -42.06
C VAL A 139 7.48 22.22 -41.01
N ARG A 140 6.30 22.33 -40.41
CA ARG A 140 6.07 23.31 -39.35
C ARG A 140 6.86 22.93 -38.10
N PRO A 141 7.62 23.86 -37.50
CA PRO A 141 8.32 23.61 -36.24
C PRO A 141 7.35 23.48 -35.05
N PRO A 142 7.79 22.88 -33.93
CA PRO A 142 7.01 22.83 -32.70
C PRO A 142 6.76 24.25 -32.16
N GLY A 143 5.61 24.44 -31.51
CA GLY A 143 5.20 25.73 -30.92
C GLY A 143 5.21 25.72 -29.40
N PRO A 144 5.37 26.89 -28.73
CA PRO A 144 5.48 27.00 -27.28
C PRO A 144 4.13 27.21 -26.57
N ASP A 145 3.03 26.61 -27.05
CA ASP A 145 1.72 26.70 -26.39
C ASP A 145 1.65 25.80 -25.14
N TRP A 146 2.50 26.11 -24.16
CA TRP A 146 2.69 25.30 -22.97
C TRP A 146 1.45 25.24 -22.10
N ASP A 147 0.72 26.35 -21.96
CA ASP A 147 -0.50 26.42 -21.16
C ASP A 147 -1.62 25.57 -21.77
N GLY A 148 -1.84 25.66 -23.09
CA GLY A 148 -2.81 24.83 -23.80
C GLY A 148 -2.46 23.34 -23.72
N MET A 149 -1.18 22.99 -23.84
CA MET A 149 -0.71 21.60 -23.72
C MET A 149 -0.80 21.07 -22.28
N ALA A 150 -0.46 21.90 -21.28
CA ALA A 150 -0.62 21.56 -19.88
C ALA A 150 -2.08 21.35 -19.53
N GLU A 151 -2.98 22.15 -20.11
CA GLU A 151 -4.42 22.00 -19.97
C GLU A 151 -4.94 20.73 -20.66
N ARG A 152 -4.47 20.43 -21.89
CA ARG A 152 -4.75 19.16 -22.57
C ARG A 152 -4.35 17.96 -21.72
N ARG A 153 -3.15 18.00 -21.11
CA ARG A 153 -2.70 16.95 -20.19
C ARG A 153 -3.47 16.92 -18.87
N ARG A 154 -3.80 18.08 -18.29
CA ARG A 154 -4.66 18.15 -17.10
C ARG A 154 -6.04 17.58 -17.41
N GLY A 155 -6.52 17.67 -18.65
CA GLY A 155 -7.70 16.95 -19.13
C GLY A 155 -7.61 15.44 -18.92
N LEU A 156 -6.41 14.84 -19.00
CA LEU A 156 -6.18 13.44 -18.64
C LEU A 156 -6.44 13.19 -17.13
N ASN A 157 -6.13 14.18 -16.28
CA ASN A 157 -6.35 14.15 -14.83
C ASN A 157 -7.69 14.77 -14.38
N ARG A 158 -8.49 15.34 -15.30
CA ARG A 158 -9.92 15.63 -15.09
C ARG A 158 -10.72 14.33 -15.26
N LEU A 159 -10.23 13.28 -14.62
CA LEU A 159 -10.98 12.08 -14.31
C LEU A 159 -12.16 12.52 -13.45
N GLY A 160 -13.36 12.34 -14.00
CA GLY A 160 -14.60 13.06 -13.67
C GLY A 160 -15.26 13.75 -14.88
N SER A 161 -14.68 13.67 -16.08
CA SER A 161 -15.29 14.20 -17.32
C SER A 161 -16.49 13.35 -17.76
N PRO A 162 -17.68 13.94 -17.99
CA PRO A 162 -18.86 13.24 -18.48
C PRO A 162 -18.73 12.69 -19.92
N PHE A 163 -17.66 13.04 -20.66
CA PHE A 163 -17.51 12.70 -22.08
C PHE A 163 -16.44 11.65 -22.41
N ASP A 164 -15.84 10.99 -21.41
CA ASP A 164 -14.93 9.85 -21.65
C ASP A 164 -15.20 8.73 -20.62
N PRO A 165 -16.15 7.82 -20.90
CA PRO A 165 -16.60 6.82 -19.93
C PRO A 165 -15.56 5.73 -19.59
N TYR A 166 -14.34 5.79 -20.16
CA TYR A 166 -13.36 4.70 -20.11
C TYR A 166 -11.92 5.08 -19.77
N ALA A 167 -11.67 6.33 -19.34
CA ALA A 167 -10.35 6.76 -18.89
C ALA A 167 -9.83 5.86 -17.74
N SER A 168 -8.86 5.03 -18.08
CA SER A 168 -8.46 3.87 -17.31
C SER A 168 -7.37 4.19 -16.27
N PHE A 169 -7.23 3.28 -15.31
CA PHE A 169 -6.48 3.41 -14.07
C PHE A 169 -5.01 3.82 -14.28
N LEU A 170 -4.57 4.91 -13.64
CA LEU A 170 -3.16 5.23 -13.45
C LEU A 170 -2.96 5.51 -11.96
N ASP A 171 -2.45 4.54 -11.22
CA ASP A 171 -1.95 4.74 -9.86
C ASP A 171 -0.69 5.61 -9.93
N ILE A 172 -0.89 6.93 -10.02
CA ILE A 172 0.17 7.92 -10.16
C ILE A 172 1.23 7.76 -9.06
N PRO A 173 0.88 7.61 -7.76
CA PRO A 173 1.86 7.34 -6.71
C PRO A 173 2.71 6.09 -6.98
N ARG A 174 2.11 4.98 -7.42
CA ARG A 174 2.86 3.76 -7.73
C ARG A 174 3.74 3.91 -8.97
N LEU A 175 3.24 4.57 -10.01
CA LEU A 175 4.04 4.89 -11.19
C LEU A 175 5.21 5.81 -10.84
N GLU A 176 5.01 6.79 -9.96
CA GLU A 176 6.08 7.64 -9.43
C GLU A 176 7.11 6.80 -8.64
N GLN A 177 6.68 5.85 -7.80
CA GLN A 177 7.59 4.92 -7.11
C GLN A 177 8.40 4.06 -8.10
N LEU A 178 7.77 3.55 -9.16
CA LEU A 178 8.43 2.75 -10.19
C LEU A 178 9.52 3.58 -10.89
N VAL A 179 9.18 4.79 -11.35
CA VAL A 179 10.17 5.67 -12.00
C VAL A 179 11.27 6.08 -11.02
N ALA A 180 10.93 6.33 -9.74
CA ALA A 180 11.91 6.62 -8.70
C ALA A 180 12.90 5.46 -8.50
N GLY A 181 12.46 4.20 -8.59
CA GLY A 181 13.33 3.02 -8.59
C GLY A 181 14.36 2.99 -9.74
N HIS A 182 14.10 3.72 -10.82
CA HIS A 182 14.99 3.88 -11.97
C HIS A 182 15.77 5.21 -12.00
N ALA A 183 15.55 6.12 -11.04
CA ALA A 183 16.12 7.47 -11.05
C ALA A 183 17.67 7.54 -11.02
N GLY A 184 18.33 6.48 -10.54
CA GLY A 184 19.79 6.35 -10.52
C GLY A 184 20.41 5.84 -11.83
N ARG A 185 19.61 5.42 -12.81
CA ARG A 185 20.10 4.82 -14.06
C ARG A 185 20.34 5.90 -15.14
N GLU A 186 21.31 5.64 -16.02
CA GLU A 186 21.60 6.49 -17.18
C GLU A 186 20.59 6.28 -18.33
N GLU A 187 19.91 5.13 -18.34
CA GLU A 187 18.88 4.78 -19.30
C GLU A 187 17.75 3.97 -18.64
N PHE A 188 16.53 4.14 -19.14
CA PHE A 188 15.38 3.30 -18.78
C PHE A 188 14.38 3.25 -19.93
N SER A 189 13.49 2.26 -19.91
CA SER A 189 12.40 2.16 -20.87
C SER A 189 11.06 1.82 -20.23
N VAL A 190 10.00 2.13 -20.95
CA VAL A 190 8.61 1.90 -20.57
C VAL A 190 7.91 1.26 -21.75
N ARG A 191 7.19 0.17 -21.54
CA ARG A 191 6.29 -0.42 -22.55
C ARG A 191 5.00 0.39 -22.64
N LEU A 192 4.58 0.72 -23.86
CA LEU A 192 3.37 1.49 -24.19
C LEU A 192 2.29 0.65 -24.89
N ASP A 193 2.50 -0.67 -25.00
CA ASP A 193 1.64 -1.61 -25.73
C ASP A 193 0.22 -1.60 -25.17
N ARG A 194 0.11 -1.62 -23.84
CA ARG A 194 -1.15 -1.58 -23.11
C ARG A 194 -1.25 -0.25 -22.37
N GLY A 195 -2.43 0.34 -22.36
CA GLY A 195 -2.66 1.55 -21.60
C GLY A 195 -4.09 2.05 -21.66
N PRO A 196 -4.52 2.79 -20.63
CA PRO A 196 -5.84 3.39 -20.56
C PRO A 196 -6.27 4.31 -21.69
N VAL A 197 -5.25 4.89 -22.31
CA VAL A 197 -5.38 6.10 -23.10
C VAL A 197 -5.30 5.67 -24.55
N HIS A 198 -6.42 5.75 -25.26
CA HIS A 198 -6.45 5.56 -26.72
C HIS A 198 -5.53 6.56 -27.42
N ASP A 199 -5.40 7.77 -26.88
CA ASP A 199 -4.41 8.75 -27.31
C ASP A 199 -3.01 8.41 -26.75
N LYS A 200 -2.23 7.68 -27.55
CA LYS A 200 -0.84 7.31 -27.22
C LYS A 200 0.06 8.52 -26.97
N ILE A 201 -0.20 9.70 -27.57
CA ILE A 201 0.65 10.88 -27.33
C ILE A 201 0.45 11.43 -25.91
N THR A 202 -0.77 11.30 -25.39
CA THR A 202 -1.10 11.74 -24.03
C THR A 202 -0.50 10.78 -22.99
N LEU A 203 -0.53 9.46 -23.25
CA LEU A 203 0.20 8.48 -22.44
C LEU A 203 1.71 8.76 -22.40
N VAL A 204 2.30 9.09 -23.55
CA VAL A 204 3.72 9.45 -23.62
C VAL A 204 4.00 10.72 -22.80
N SER A 205 3.16 11.74 -22.89
CA SER A 205 3.32 12.98 -22.10
C SER A 205 3.17 12.73 -20.59
N LEU A 206 2.29 11.82 -20.17
CA LEU A 206 2.21 11.38 -18.78
C LEU A 206 3.54 10.80 -18.29
N TRP A 207 4.13 9.86 -19.03
CA TRP A 207 5.42 9.27 -18.65
C TRP A 207 6.55 10.30 -18.61
N HIS A 208 6.52 11.31 -19.46
CA HIS A 208 7.46 12.42 -19.34
C HIS A 208 7.24 13.23 -18.05
N LEU A 209 5.99 13.51 -17.66
CA LEU A 209 5.67 14.19 -16.40
C LEU A 209 6.13 13.38 -15.18
N LEU A 210 5.83 12.08 -15.15
CA LEU A 210 6.26 11.18 -14.08
C LEU A 210 7.78 11.17 -13.94
N THR A 211 8.48 11.11 -15.07
CA THR A 211 9.95 11.19 -15.11
C THR A 211 10.46 12.53 -14.61
N LYS A 212 9.84 13.65 -15.00
CA LYS A 212 10.19 15.00 -14.54
C LYS A 212 10.01 15.20 -13.04
N ARG A 213 8.97 14.60 -12.45
CA ARG A 213 8.69 14.71 -11.01
C ARG A 213 9.67 13.92 -10.15
N THR A 214 10.13 12.79 -10.66
CA THR A 214 10.92 11.82 -9.90
C THR A 214 12.43 11.99 -10.13
N VAL A 215 12.83 12.32 -11.36
CA VAL A 215 14.24 12.41 -11.77
C VAL A 215 14.65 13.87 -11.96
N LYS A 216 15.76 14.26 -11.32
CA LYS A 216 16.33 15.61 -11.48
C LYS A 216 17.04 15.77 -12.82
N GLY A 217 16.76 16.89 -13.48
CA GLY A 217 17.40 17.32 -14.74
C GLY A 217 16.67 16.87 -16.00
N VAL A 218 17.02 17.49 -17.12
CA VAL A 218 16.45 17.18 -18.44
C VAL A 218 17.22 16.00 -19.06
N PRO A 219 16.53 14.94 -19.54
CA PRO A 219 17.17 13.87 -20.30
C PRO A 219 17.94 14.39 -21.52
N HIS A 220 18.95 13.65 -21.96
CA HIS A 220 19.71 14.00 -23.16
C HIS A 220 18.89 13.73 -24.43
N ALA A 221 18.24 12.57 -24.49
CA ALA A 221 17.35 12.18 -25.58
C ALA A 221 16.23 11.26 -25.07
N LEU A 222 15.07 11.34 -25.73
CA LEU A 222 13.93 10.46 -25.50
C LEU A 222 13.38 9.97 -26.85
N PHE A 223 13.15 8.66 -26.94
CA PHE A 223 12.63 7.98 -28.11
C PHE A 223 11.27 7.36 -27.79
N MET A 224 10.30 7.52 -28.67
CA MET A 224 8.94 6.97 -28.54
C MET A 224 8.54 6.28 -29.85
N GLY A 225 8.21 5.00 -29.77
CA GLY A 225 7.97 4.17 -30.95
C GLY A 225 8.35 2.72 -30.70
N GLY A 226 8.59 1.95 -31.73
CA GLY A 226 8.87 0.52 -31.59
C GLY A 226 8.69 -0.22 -32.90
N ASN A 227 8.19 -1.45 -32.84
CA ASN A 227 7.90 -2.29 -34.00
C ASN A 227 6.39 -2.37 -34.24
N LEU A 228 5.95 -3.29 -35.12
CA LEU A 228 4.53 -3.46 -35.43
C LEU A 228 3.70 -4.04 -34.28
N GLU A 229 4.35 -4.72 -33.34
CA GLU A 229 3.70 -5.45 -32.23
C GLU A 229 3.74 -4.66 -30.92
N HIS A 230 4.80 -3.86 -30.75
CA HIS A 230 5.15 -3.25 -29.48
C HIS A 230 5.65 -1.80 -29.64
N SER A 231 5.17 -0.92 -28.79
CA SER A 231 5.53 0.49 -28.61
C SER A 231 6.21 0.70 -27.26
N PHE A 232 7.20 1.59 -27.23
CA PHE A 232 8.02 1.89 -26.06
C PHE A 232 8.30 3.37 -25.96
N LEU A 233 8.58 3.81 -24.75
CA LEU A 233 9.32 5.04 -24.46
C LEU A 233 10.71 4.63 -23.94
N ALA A 234 11.77 5.17 -24.54
CA ALA A 234 13.16 4.97 -24.09
C ALA A 234 13.79 6.32 -23.75
N SER A 235 14.36 6.44 -22.55
CA SER A 235 15.01 7.66 -22.06
C SER A 235 16.51 7.45 -21.91
N PHE A 236 17.30 8.38 -22.43
CA PHE A 236 18.75 8.41 -22.28
C PHE A 236 19.17 9.73 -21.61
N ARG A 237 19.83 9.63 -20.46
CA ARG A 237 20.32 10.79 -19.69
C ARG A 237 21.76 11.17 -20.02
N ARG A 238 22.48 10.28 -20.71
CA ARG A 238 23.82 10.49 -21.26
C ARG A 238 23.76 10.72 -22.78
N ALA A 239 24.90 11.13 -23.34
CA ALA A 239 25.08 11.16 -24.79
C ALA A 239 24.83 9.77 -25.40
N LEU A 240 24.26 9.76 -26.61
CA LEU A 240 23.94 8.53 -27.33
C LEU A 240 25.21 7.77 -27.73
N ALA A 241 25.28 6.51 -27.35
CA ALA A 241 26.34 5.57 -27.70
C ALA A 241 25.89 4.70 -28.88
N PRO A 242 26.81 4.15 -29.71
CA PRO A 242 26.45 3.29 -30.84
C PRO A 242 25.61 2.05 -30.46
N GLY A 243 25.78 1.53 -29.24
CA GLY A 243 24.98 0.41 -28.72
C GLY A 243 23.49 0.75 -28.55
N ASP A 244 23.16 2.02 -28.27
CA ASP A 244 21.78 2.46 -28.02
C ASP A 244 20.90 2.28 -29.27
N PHE A 245 21.47 2.49 -30.45
CA PHE A 245 20.78 2.21 -31.71
C PHE A 245 20.40 0.74 -31.81
N SER A 246 21.33 -0.15 -31.44
CA SER A 246 21.06 -1.60 -31.44
C SER A 246 19.99 -1.95 -30.42
N HIS A 247 19.94 -1.27 -29.26
CA HIS A 247 18.89 -1.46 -28.26
C HIS A 247 17.51 -1.03 -28.80
N LEU A 248 17.42 0.13 -29.45
CA LEU A 248 16.18 0.61 -30.10
C LEU A 248 15.72 -0.31 -31.25
N TRP A 249 16.64 -0.99 -31.94
CA TRP A 249 16.31 -1.93 -33.03
C TRP A 249 16.10 -3.38 -32.60
N SER A 250 16.45 -3.74 -31.35
CA SER A 250 16.35 -5.11 -30.82
C SER A 250 15.14 -5.32 -29.92
N VAL A 251 14.07 -4.54 -30.12
CA VAL A 251 12.76 -4.64 -29.43
C VAL A 251 12.38 -6.11 -29.15
N PRO A 252 12.10 -6.49 -27.89
CA PRO A 252 12.75 -7.64 -27.26
C PRO A 252 12.12 -8.99 -27.59
N ASP A 253 12.76 -9.73 -28.49
CA ASP A 253 12.98 -11.16 -28.27
C ASP A 253 14.13 -11.27 -27.25
N ALA A 254 13.82 -11.74 -26.03
CA ALA A 254 14.76 -12.12 -24.98
C ALA A 254 15.65 -11.00 -24.35
N GLY A 255 15.16 -10.41 -23.26
CA GLY A 255 16.02 -9.99 -22.14
C GLY A 255 16.87 -8.72 -22.27
N GLY A 256 16.81 -7.97 -23.39
CA GLY A 256 17.67 -6.81 -23.62
C GLY A 256 17.35 -5.55 -22.80
N TRP A 257 16.12 -5.39 -22.31
CA TRP A 257 15.73 -4.27 -21.45
C TRP A 257 15.68 -4.73 -19.99
N HIS A 258 16.83 -4.78 -19.31
CA HIS A 258 16.92 -5.11 -17.88
C HIS A 258 16.26 -4.07 -16.94
N ALA A 259 15.62 -3.05 -17.52
CA ALA A 259 15.09 -1.86 -16.85
C ALA A 259 13.74 -1.41 -17.43
N SER A 260 12.97 -2.32 -18.04
CA SER A 260 11.67 -1.96 -18.61
C SER A 260 10.60 -1.91 -17.52
N ILE A 261 9.92 -0.77 -17.39
CA ILE A 261 8.64 -0.69 -16.69
C ILE A 261 7.60 -1.34 -17.62
N GLY A 262 7.02 -2.46 -17.18
CA GLY A 262 6.09 -3.23 -18.00
C GLY A 262 4.66 -2.66 -18.00
N THR A 263 3.84 -3.20 -18.90
CA THR A 263 2.44 -2.79 -19.16
C THR A 263 1.42 -3.36 -18.17
N GLU A 264 1.86 -4.12 -17.17
CA GLU A 264 1.06 -4.67 -16.07
C GLU A 264 0.30 -3.63 -15.22
N HIS A 265 0.47 -2.34 -15.51
CA HIS A 265 -0.12 -1.23 -14.75
C HIS A 265 -1.03 -0.32 -15.58
N ALA A 266 -1.26 -0.63 -16.86
CA ALA A 266 -1.99 0.25 -17.77
C ALA A 266 -2.94 -0.59 -18.65
N LEU A 267 -4.16 -0.84 -18.17
CA LEU A 267 -5.14 -1.70 -18.83
C LEU A 267 -6.43 -0.89 -19.13
N ASP A 268 -6.92 -0.92 -20.36
CA ASP A 268 -8.22 -0.36 -20.71
C ASP A 268 -9.32 -1.36 -20.35
N ILE A 269 -10.03 -1.08 -19.26
CA ILE A 269 -11.05 -1.99 -18.72
C ILE A 269 -12.27 -2.08 -19.65
N ALA A 270 -12.54 -1.06 -20.45
CA ALA A 270 -13.72 -0.97 -21.31
C ALA A 270 -13.71 -1.95 -22.47
N SER A 271 -12.54 -2.14 -23.07
CA SER A 271 -12.35 -2.98 -24.24
C SER A 271 -12.22 -4.46 -23.89
N ILE A 272 -11.95 -4.80 -22.62
CA ILE A 272 -11.85 -6.19 -22.15
C ILE A 272 -13.08 -7.01 -22.51
N GLY A 273 -14.28 -6.43 -22.40
CA GLY A 273 -15.52 -7.11 -22.75
C GLY A 273 -15.71 -7.34 -24.25
N LYS A 274 -14.98 -6.63 -25.11
CA LYS A 274 -15.10 -6.66 -26.58
C LYS A 274 -14.01 -7.47 -27.26
N GLU A 275 -12.80 -7.41 -26.73
CA GLU A 275 -11.60 -7.98 -27.32
C GLU A 275 -11.44 -9.47 -26.95
N PRO A 276 -11.11 -10.35 -27.91
CA PRO A 276 -10.82 -11.76 -27.61
C PRO A 276 -9.54 -11.89 -26.79
N VAL A 277 -9.44 -12.95 -25.96
CA VAL A 277 -8.18 -13.27 -25.24
C VAL A 277 -7.05 -13.59 -26.23
N CYS A 278 -7.36 -14.41 -27.24
CA CYS A 278 -6.50 -14.64 -28.40
C CYS A 278 -7.35 -15.00 -29.63
N PRO A 279 -6.86 -14.81 -30.86
CA PRO A 279 -7.60 -15.11 -32.09
C PRO A 279 -8.07 -16.57 -32.20
N GLU A 280 -7.28 -17.52 -31.70
CA GLU A 280 -7.55 -18.95 -31.80
C GLU A 280 -8.54 -19.44 -30.74
N ARG A 281 -8.58 -18.78 -29.58
CA ARG A 281 -9.50 -19.07 -28.46
C ARG A 281 -10.06 -17.75 -27.92
N PRO A 282 -11.14 -17.22 -28.52
CA PRO A 282 -11.67 -15.90 -28.16
C PRO A 282 -12.05 -15.76 -26.69
N ALA A 283 -12.59 -16.80 -26.06
CA ALA A 283 -12.97 -16.84 -24.65
C ALA A 283 -11.85 -17.30 -23.70
N GLY A 284 -10.69 -17.72 -24.22
CA GLY A 284 -9.56 -18.22 -23.42
C GLY A 284 -9.74 -19.65 -22.87
N GLU A 285 -9.25 -19.87 -21.65
CA GLU A 285 -9.23 -21.20 -20.99
C GLU A 285 -9.97 -21.22 -19.64
N ASP A 286 -10.25 -22.40 -19.10
CA ASP A 286 -10.89 -22.53 -17.78
C ASP A 286 -9.87 -22.25 -16.66
N ILE A 287 -10.16 -21.25 -15.82
CA ILE A 287 -9.24 -20.71 -14.80
C ILE A 287 -9.38 -21.36 -13.42
N ARG A 288 -10.16 -22.44 -13.28
CA ARG A 288 -10.40 -23.12 -11.98
C ARG A 288 -9.15 -23.51 -11.19
N TYR A 289 -8.00 -23.66 -11.86
CA TYR A 289 -6.72 -24.00 -11.24
C TYR A 289 -5.62 -22.98 -11.61
N ASP A 290 -6.01 -21.79 -12.09
CA ASP A 290 -5.06 -20.73 -12.40
C ASP A 290 -4.68 -20.01 -11.08
N PRO A 291 -3.38 -19.89 -10.76
CA PRO A 291 -2.94 -19.22 -9.53
C PRO A 291 -3.43 -17.78 -9.37
N LEU A 292 -3.65 -17.05 -10.48
CA LEU A 292 -4.21 -15.69 -10.43
C LEU A 292 -5.67 -15.70 -9.97
N PHE A 293 -6.43 -16.71 -10.39
CA PHE A 293 -7.81 -16.88 -9.95
C PHE A 293 -7.88 -17.31 -8.49
N ASP A 294 -7.01 -18.22 -8.05
CA ASP A 294 -6.93 -18.61 -6.63
C ASP A 294 -6.60 -17.41 -5.72
N ALA A 295 -5.68 -16.54 -6.15
CA ALA A 295 -5.34 -15.31 -5.43
C ALA A 295 -6.51 -14.31 -5.39
N LEU A 296 -7.21 -14.13 -6.51
CA LEU A 296 -8.40 -13.29 -6.59
C LEU A 296 -9.52 -13.81 -5.69
N GLN A 297 -9.77 -15.11 -5.71
CA GLN A 297 -10.80 -15.74 -4.88
C GLN A 297 -10.44 -15.64 -3.40
N ALA A 298 -9.16 -15.85 -3.02
CA ALA A 298 -8.71 -15.67 -1.65
C ALA A 298 -8.89 -14.24 -1.12
N GLU A 299 -8.76 -13.22 -1.98
CA GLU A 299 -9.06 -11.82 -1.62
C GLU A 299 -10.56 -11.59 -1.43
N ILE A 300 -11.40 -12.12 -2.33
CA ILE A 300 -12.87 -12.05 -2.22
C ILE A 300 -13.40 -12.82 -1.00
N ASP A 301 -12.80 -13.96 -0.67
CA ASP A 301 -13.18 -14.80 0.47
C ASP A 301 -12.95 -14.09 1.82
N ARG A 302 -12.13 -13.03 1.85
CA ARG A 302 -12.04 -12.14 3.01
C ARG A 302 -13.36 -11.44 3.33
N LEU A 303 -14.24 -11.21 2.33
CA LEU A 303 -15.61 -10.71 2.56
C LEU A 303 -16.47 -11.65 3.41
N ALA A 304 -16.20 -12.95 3.35
CA ALA A 304 -16.91 -13.96 4.12
C ALA A 304 -16.25 -14.22 5.47
N SER A 305 -15.04 -13.70 5.69
CA SER A 305 -14.29 -13.87 6.92
C SER A 305 -14.66 -12.76 7.90
N PRO A 306 -15.35 -13.08 9.01
CA PRO A 306 -15.57 -12.11 10.08
C PRO A 306 -14.24 -11.67 10.70
N ALA A 307 -13.16 -12.42 10.43
CA ALA A 307 -11.77 -12.16 10.83
C ALA A 307 -11.05 -11.10 9.97
N ALA A 308 -11.70 -10.55 8.92
CA ALA A 308 -11.14 -9.57 7.99
C ALA A 308 -12.17 -8.51 7.55
N ALA A 309 -13.17 -8.22 8.40
CA ALA A 309 -14.15 -7.16 8.13
C ALA A 309 -13.45 -5.78 8.16
N GLY A 310 -13.01 -5.36 6.98
CA GLY A 310 -12.13 -4.21 6.75
C GLY A 310 -10.70 -4.72 6.53
N THR A 311 -10.16 -4.83 5.33
CA THR A 311 -10.44 -4.12 4.09
C THR A 311 -10.12 -5.06 2.95
N VAL A 312 -11.13 -5.55 2.22
CA VAL A 312 -10.86 -6.16 0.92
C VAL A 312 -10.21 -5.09 0.07
N ASP A 313 -9.04 -5.39 -0.47
CA ASP A 313 -8.35 -4.48 -1.37
C ASP A 313 -9.06 -4.52 -2.72
N TRP A 314 -10.12 -3.70 -2.84
CA TRP A 314 -10.94 -3.65 -4.04
C TRP A 314 -10.17 -3.15 -5.26
N GLU A 315 -9.13 -2.34 -5.08
CA GLU A 315 -8.24 -1.95 -6.18
C GLU A 315 -7.43 -3.15 -6.68
N HIS A 316 -6.93 -3.97 -5.77
CA HIS A 316 -6.24 -5.22 -6.12
C HIS A 316 -7.19 -6.23 -6.79
N VAL A 317 -8.42 -6.37 -6.29
CA VAL A 317 -9.47 -7.19 -6.92
C VAL A 317 -9.73 -6.74 -8.36
N VAL A 318 -9.91 -5.43 -8.59
CA VAL A 318 -10.11 -4.86 -9.93
C VAL A 318 -8.94 -5.20 -10.84
N ARG A 319 -7.69 -5.04 -10.37
CA ARG A 319 -6.49 -5.33 -11.16
C ARG A 319 -6.39 -6.80 -11.55
N MET A 320 -6.53 -7.72 -10.59
CA MET A 320 -6.44 -9.16 -10.85
C MET A 320 -7.57 -9.63 -11.76
N ALA A 321 -8.80 -9.18 -11.51
CA ALA A 321 -9.94 -9.55 -12.33
C ALA A 321 -9.80 -9.04 -13.77
N ALA A 322 -9.32 -7.81 -13.95
CA ALA A 322 -9.09 -7.24 -15.27
C ALA A 322 -7.96 -7.95 -16.03
N ASP A 323 -6.86 -8.34 -15.35
CA ASP A 323 -5.76 -9.10 -15.96
C ASP A 323 -6.21 -10.50 -16.41
N ILE A 324 -6.99 -11.21 -15.58
CA ILE A 324 -7.55 -12.52 -15.94
C ILE A 324 -8.46 -12.40 -17.16
N LEU A 325 -9.36 -11.41 -17.20
CA LEU A 325 -10.28 -11.20 -18.32
C LEU A 325 -9.57 -10.76 -19.60
N ALA A 326 -8.45 -10.06 -19.49
CA ALA A 326 -7.66 -9.62 -20.64
C ALA A 326 -6.77 -10.74 -21.21
N THR A 327 -6.17 -11.57 -20.36
CA THR A 327 -5.05 -12.45 -20.77
C THR A 327 -5.32 -13.94 -20.63
N ARG A 328 -6.28 -14.37 -19.81
CA ARG A 328 -6.50 -15.79 -19.49
C ARG A 328 -7.85 -16.31 -19.94
N SER A 329 -8.93 -15.67 -19.51
CA SER A 329 -10.28 -16.23 -19.66
C SER A 329 -11.38 -15.19 -19.59
N LYS A 330 -12.36 -15.30 -20.47
CA LYS A 330 -13.64 -14.60 -20.36
C LYS A 330 -14.52 -15.39 -19.39
N ASP A 331 -14.39 -15.09 -18.11
CA ASP A 331 -15.15 -15.72 -17.03
C ASP A 331 -16.14 -14.73 -16.39
N LEU A 332 -17.41 -15.13 -16.33
CA LEU A 332 -18.51 -14.32 -15.83
C LEU A 332 -18.40 -14.04 -14.33
N LEU A 333 -17.85 -14.97 -13.53
CA LEU A 333 -17.62 -14.76 -12.11
C LEU A 333 -16.50 -13.73 -11.90
N VAL A 334 -15.44 -13.79 -12.70
CA VAL A 334 -14.37 -12.78 -12.65
C VAL A 334 -14.90 -11.42 -13.11
N ALA A 335 -15.77 -11.38 -14.13
CA ALA A 335 -16.48 -10.17 -14.53
C ALA A 335 -17.39 -9.64 -13.41
N SER A 336 -18.04 -10.50 -12.64
CA SER A 336 -18.78 -10.12 -11.42
C SER A 336 -17.87 -9.45 -10.39
N TYR A 337 -16.70 -10.03 -10.11
CA TYR A 337 -15.72 -9.48 -9.17
C TYR A 337 -15.20 -8.11 -9.63
N LEU A 338 -14.89 -7.98 -10.91
CA LEU A 338 -14.49 -6.72 -11.52
C LEU A 338 -15.58 -5.66 -11.37
N ALA A 339 -16.83 -5.98 -11.75
CA ALA A 339 -17.94 -5.03 -11.71
C ALA A 339 -18.22 -4.52 -10.28
N VAL A 340 -18.23 -5.41 -9.27
CA VAL A 340 -18.40 -5.00 -7.87
C VAL A 340 -17.21 -4.18 -7.36
N GLY A 341 -15.99 -4.59 -7.69
CA GLY A 341 -14.79 -3.84 -7.30
C GLY A 341 -14.76 -2.43 -7.90
N LEU A 342 -15.25 -2.26 -9.12
CA LEU A 342 -15.39 -0.95 -9.75
C LEU A 342 -16.43 -0.08 -9.04
N VAL A 343 -17.57 -0.63 -8.61
CA VAL A 343 -18.57 0.11 -7.82
C VAL A 343 -17.99 0.54 -6.47
N GLN A 344 -17.27 -0.35 -5.79
CA GLN A 344 -16.66 -0.07 -4.48
C GLN A 344 -15.54 0.98 -4.56
N THR A 345 -14.81 1.05 -5.68
CA THR A 345 -13.69 1.99 -5.86
C THR A 345 -14.09 3.30 -6.54
N ARG A 346 -15.17 3.31 -7.34
CA ARG A 346 -15.52 4.43 -8.24
C ARG A 346 -17.00 4.81 -8.25
N GLY A 347 -17.84 4.19 -7.42
CA GLY A 347 -19.26 4.51 -7.34
C GLY A 347 -20.00 4.38 -8.67
N GLY A 348 -20.72 5.43 -9.09
CA GLY A 348 -21.54 5.46 -10.31
C GLY A 348 -20.76 5.25 -11.61
N ASP A 349 -19.56 5.83 -11.74
CA ASP A 349 -18.69 5.63 -12.89
C ASP A 349 -18.27 4.15 -13.00
N GLY A 350 -17.95 3.55 -11.85
CA GLY A 350 -17.62 2.14 -11.76
C GLY A 350 -18.77 1.22 -12.15
N LEU A 351 -20.01 1.60 -11.80
CA LEU A 351 -21.22 0.87 -12.19
C LEU A 351 -21.41 0.90 -13.71
N ALA A 352 -21.32 2.08 -14.34
CA ALA A 352 -21.47 2.21 -15.79
C ALA A 352 -20.42 1.37 -16.53
N LEU A 353 -19.15 1.45 -16.10
CA LEU A 353 -18.04 0.69 -16.66
C LEU A 353 -18.23 -0.82 -16.52
N GLY A 354 -18.50 -1.27 -15.29
CA GLY A 354 -18.70 -2.69 -14.99
C GLY A 354 -19.85 -3.30 -15.80
N LEU A 355 -20.95 -2.55 -15.96
CA LEU A 355 -22.10 -2.97 -16.76
C LEU A 355 -21.79 -3.04 -18.25
N THR A 356 -21.01 -2.11 -18.80
CA THR A 356 -20.61 -2.20 -20.22
C THR A 356 -19.76 -3.44 -20.46
N VAL A 357 -18.76 -3.71 -19.61
CA VAL A 357 -17.93 -4.92 -19.72
C VAL A 357 -18.81 -6.17 -19.62
N TRP A 358 -19.74 -6.21 -18.66
CA TRP A 358 -20.70 -7.29 -18.50
C TRP A 358 -21.55 -7.53 -19.75
N ARG A 359 -22.17 -6.47 -20.27
CA ARG A 359 -23.00 -6.53 -21.49
C ARG A 359 -22.18 -7.05 -22.67
N ASP A 360 -21.00 -6.49 -22.90
CA ASP A 360 -20.16 -6.86 -24.04
C ASP A 360 -19.69 -8.32 -23.94
N LEU A 361 -19.38 -8.81 -22.73
CA LEU A 361 -19.05 -10.23 -22.48
C LEU A 361 -20.21 -11.17 -22.81
N LEU A 362 -21.41 -10.81 -22.36
CA LEU A 362 -22.62 -11.58 -22.62
C LEU A 362 -22.93 -11.60 -24.13
N GLU A 363 -22.91 -10.45 -24.81
CA GLU A 363 -23.26 -10.38 -26.23
C GLU A 363 -22.27 -11.11 -27.14
N ARG A 364 -20.97 -11.06 -26.83
CA ARG A 364 -19.91 -11.54 -27.74
C ARG A 364 -19.39 -12.93 -27.43
N PHE A 365 -19.35 -13.31 -26.15
CA PHE A 365 -18.66 -14.52 -25.71
C PHE A 365 -19.58 -15.57 -25.09
N TRP A 366 -20.90 -15.34 -24.99
CA TRP A 366 -21.82 -16.23 -24.27
C TRP A 366 -21.71 -17.72 -24.61
N ALA A 367 -21.50 -18.07 -25.88
CA ALA A 367 -21.39 -19.48 -26.29
C ALA A 367 -20.23 -20.19 -25.57
N ASP A 368 -19.07 -19.55 -25.50
CA ASP A 368 -17.82 -20.13 -24.97
C ASP A 368 -17.43 -19.56 -23.59
N LEU A 369 -18.29 -18.73 -22.99
CA LEU A 369 -18.04 -18.02 -21.72
C LEU A 369 -17.87 -19.00 -20.54
N PHE A 370 -16.93 -18.71 -19.65
CA PHE A 370 -16.78 -19.44 -18.40
C PHE A 370 -17.64 -18.82 -17.28
N PRO A 371 -18.12 -19.59 -16.29
CA PRO A 371 -18.12 -21.05 -16.24
C PRO A 371 -19.01 -21.67 -17.32
N ALA A 372 -18.58 -22.80 -17.92
CA ALA A 372 -19.33 -23.46 -19.00
C ALA A 372 -20.71 -24.00 -18.59
N ARG A 373 -20.92 -24.27 -17.29
CA ARG A 373 -22.20 -24.79 -16.77
C ARG A 373 -23.16 -23.63 -16.50
N MET A 374 -24.39 -23.72 -17.01
CA MET A 374 -25.43 -22.68 -16.82
C MET A 374 -25.72 -22.36 -15.36
N ARG A 375 -25.74 -23.37 -14.47
CA ARG A 375 -25.89 -23.15 -13.02
C ARG A 375 -24.74 -22.32 -12.42
N GLY A 376 -23.53 -22.45 -12.94
CA GLY A 376 -22.38 -21.64 -12.52
C GLY A 376 -22.52 -20.18 -12.95
N ARG A 377 -22.99 -19.96 -14.18
CA ARG A 377 -23.32 -18.62 -14.69
C ARG A 377 -24.42 -17.96 -13.87
N GLN A 378 -25.50 -18.69 -13.57
CA GLN A 378 -26.59 -18.21 -12.71
C GLN A 378 -26.07 -17.75 -11.33
N ARG A 379 -25.23 -18.55 -10.67
CA ARG A 379 -24.61 -18.17 -9.38
C ARG A 379 -23.71 -16.93 -9.49
N SER A 380 -23.03 -16.76 -10.62
CA SER A 380 -22.17 -15.58 -10.87
C SER A 380 -23.00 -14.30 -10.99
N VAL A 381 -24.18 -14.40 -11.62
CA VAL A 381 -25.18 -13.32 -11.71
C VAL A 381 -25.77 -13.00 -10.33
N GLU A 382 -26.17 -14.02 -9.55
CA GLU A 382 -26.70 -13.85 -8.19
C GLU A 382 -25.69 -13.15 -7.29
N TRP A 383 -24.43 -13.61 -7.30
CA TRP A 383 -23.36 -13.01 -6.52
C TRP A 383 -23.13 -11.55 -6.92
N TRP A 384 -23.06 -11.26 -8.23
CA TRP A 384 -22.88 -9.89 -8.73
C TRP A 384 -24.01 -8.97 -8.28
N ARG A 385 -25.26 -9.40 -8.46
CA ARG A 385 -26.45 -8.64 -8.08
C ARG A 385 -26.43 -8.29 -6.60
N ASP A 386 -26.27 -9.30 -5.74
CA ASP A 386 -26.37 -9.13 -4.29
C ASP A 386 -25.25 -8.24 -3.76
N ARG A 387 -24.04 -8.39 -4.29
CA ARG A 387 -22.89 -7.58 -3.88
C ARG A 387 -22.94 -6.16 -4.42
N THR A 388 -23.46 -5.96 -5.63
CA THR A 388 -23.66 -4.62 -6.20
C THR A 388 -24.73 -3.86 -5.42
N ASP A 389 -25.84 -4.49 -5.03
CA ASP A 389 -26.88 -3.84 -4.21
C ASP A 389 -26.30 -3.38 -2.86
N VAL A 390 -25.54 -4.25 -2.19
CA VAL A 390 -24.85 -3.89 -0.94
C VAL A 390 -23.87 -2.72 -1.16
N ALA A 391 -23.05 -2.77 -2.21
CA ALA A 391 -22.06 -1.73 -2.50
C ALA A 391 -22.73 -0.36 -2.78
N LEU A 392 -23.80 -0.34 -3.58
CA LEU A 392 -24.51 0.90 -3.90
C LEU A 392 -25.21 1.51 -2.68
N ARG A 393 -25.77 0.69 -1.78
CA ARG A 393 -26.40 1.17 -0.54
C ARG A 393 -25.41 1.69 0.50
N GLN A 394 -24.14 1.31 0.39
CA GLN A 394 -23.06 1.79 1.25
C GLN A 394 -22.54 3.17 0.83
N LEU A 395 -22.90 3.67 -0.36
CA LEU A 395 -22.53 5.02 -0.81
C LEU A 395 -23.44 6.05 -0.12
N GLU A 396 -22.85 7.00 0.60
CA GLU A 396 -23.60 8.00 1.39
C GLU A 396 -24.47 8.94 0.52
N GLU A 397 -24.06 9.24 -0.72
CA GLU A 397 -24.82 10.01 -1.71
C GLU A 397 -24.70 9.38 -3.10
N PHE A 398 -25.56 8.41 -3.43
CA PHE A 398 -25.63 7.83 -4.78
C PHE A 398 -26.50 8.70 -5.69
N THR A 399 -25.87 9.64 -6.39
CA THR A 399 -26.49 10.48 -7.43
C THR A 399 -25.78 10.27 -8.76
N LEU A 400 -26.56 10.22 -9.85
CA LEU A 400 -26.02 9.99 -11.19
C LEU A 400 -26.28 11.21 -12.09
N PRO A 401 -25.25 11.72 -12.79
CA PRO A 401 -25.44 12.63 -13.92
C PRO A 401 -26.38 12.04 -14.98
N LEU A 402 -27.14 12.90 -15.67
CA LEU A 402 -28.17 12.47 -16.63
C LEU A 402 -27.64 11.49 -17.69
N GLU A 403 -26.45 11.76 -18.23
CA GLU A 403 -25.80 10.92 -19.24
C GLU A 403 -25.45 9.53 -18.69
N GLN A 404 -24.93 9.45 -17.47
CA GLN A 404 -24.59 8.19 -16.81
C GLN A 404 -25.84 7.38 -16.45
N HIS A 405 -26.87 8.07 -15.96
CA HIS A 405 -28.15 7.46 -15.62
C HIS A 405 -28.79 6.78 -16.85
N VAL A 406 -28.71 7.41 -18.04
CA VAL A 406 -29.17 6.81 -19.30
C VAL A 406 -28.36 5.55 -19.65
N ILE A 407 -27.03 5.63 -19.64
CA ILE A 407 -26.13 4.52 -19.99
C ILE A 407 -26.35 3.31 -19.07
N ILE A 408 -26.39 3.54 -17.76
CA ILE A 408 -26.57 2.49 -16.75
C ILE A 408 -27.94 1.81 -16.94
N ARG A 409 -29.00 2.58 -17.17
CA ARG A 409 -30.35 2.05 -17.37
C ARG A 409 -30.46 1.22 -18.65
N GLU A 410 -29.88 1.69 -19.75
CA GLU A 410 -29.86 0.97 -21.02
C GLU A 410 -29.07 -0.34 -20.90
N ASN A 411 -27.89 -0.30 -20.29
CA ASN A 411 -27.07 -1.49 -20.07
C ASN A 411 -27.76 -2.50 -19.15
N LEU A 412 -28.35 -2.05 -18.03
CA LEU A 412 -29.11 -2.93 -17.14
C LEU A 412 -30.30 -3.57 -17.85
N ALA A 413 -31.05 -2.83 -18.66
CA ALA A 413 -32.17 -3.36 -19.41
C ALA A 413 -31.73 -4.36 -20.50
N ALA A 414 -30.59 -4.11 -21.16
CA ALA A 414 -30.01 -5.05 -22.12
C ALA A 414 -29.57 -6.35 -21.45
N ILE A 415 -28.86 -6.26 -20.31
CA ILE A 415 -28.43 -7.42 -19.53
C ILE A 415 -29.62 -8.21 -19.00
N ASP A 416 -30.63 -7.56 -18.43
CA ASP A 416 -31.85 -8.20 -17.90
C ASP A 416 -32.59 -8.98 -19.00
N ARG A 417 -32.74 -8.38 -20.19
CA ARG A 417 -33.33 -9.05 -21.37
C ARG A 417 -32.49 -10.25 -21.79
N PHE A 418 -31.19 -10.07 -21.93
CA PHE A 418 -30.28 -11.13 -22.38
C PHE A 418 -30.30 -12.33 -21.42
N LEU A 419 -30.22 -12.06 -20.11
CA LEU A 419 -30.25 -13.10 -19.08
C LEU A 419 -31.61 -13.82 -19.06
N GLY A 420 -32.71 -13.11 -19.22
CA GLY A 420 -34.05 -13.71 -19.29
C GLY A 420 -34.27 -14.62 -20.50
N GLU A 421 -33.60 -14.34 -21.63
CA GLU A 421 -33.65 -15.18 -22.83
C GLU A 421 -32.77 -16.44 -22.72
N HIS A 422 -31.65 -16.36 -22.00
CA HIS A 422 -30.62 -17.41 -21.99
C HIS A 422 -30.53 -18.23 -20.70
N LEU A 423 -31.20 -17.81 -19.60
CA LEU A 423 -31.23 -18.53 -18.33
C LEU A 423 -32.68 -18.87 -17.91
N GLU A 424 -32.97 -20.15 -17.66
CA GLU A 424 -34.31 -20.63 -17.27
C GLU A 424 -34.81 -20.03 -15.94
N ASN A 425 -33.91 -19.70 -15.02
CA ASN A 425 -34.22 -19.07 -13.72
C ASN A 425 -33.32 -17.85 -13.51
N ALA A 426 -33.39 -16.87 -14.42
CA ALA A 426 -32.59 -15.66 -14.34
C ALA A 426 -32.87 -14.88 -13.02
N PRO A 427 -31.83 -14.47 -12.27
CA PRO A 427 -32.00 -13.63 -11.08
C PRO A 427 -32.59 -12.28 -11.48
N SER A 428 -33.67 -11.85 -10.83
CA SER A 428 -34.29 -10.55 -11.14
C SER A 428 -33.34 -9.39 -10.80
N LEU A 429 -33.17 -8.47 -11.75
CA LEU A 429 -32.40 -7.23 -11.59
C LEU A 429 -33.28 -6.03 -11.17
N ALA A 430 -34.55 -6.26 -10.83
CA ALA A 430 -35.48 -5.21 -10.39
C ALA A 430 -34.95 -4.33 -9.23
N PRO A 431 -34.32 -4.88 -8.17
CA PRO A 431 -33.81 -4.06 -7.07
C PRO A 431 -32.74 -3.04 -7.50
N LEU A 432 -31.84 -3.45 -8.41
CA LEU A 432 -30.81 -2.55 -8.94
C LEU A 432 -31.42 -1.46 -9.84
N ARG A 433 -32.45 -1.80 -10.61
CA ARG A 433 -33.18 -0.84 -11.45
C ARG A 433 -33.90 0.22 -10.61
N GLU A 434 -34.51 -0.19 -9.49
CA GLU A 434 -35.14 0.74 -8.55
C GLU A 434 -34.10 1.69 -7.92
N LEU A 435 -32.94 1.16 -7.48
CA LEU A 435 -31.85 1.99 -6.93
C LEU A 435 -31.32 3.01 -7.94
N VAL A 436 -31.09 2.59 -9.20
CA VAL A 436 -30.64 3.50 -10.27
C VAL A 436 -31.70 4.54 -10.60
N THR A 437 -32.98 4.17 -10.60
CA THR A 437 -34.10 5.09 -10.87
C THR A 437 -34.23 6.14 -9.76
N ALA A 438 -34.03 5.74 -8.49
CA ALA A 438 -34.02 6.66 -7.36
C ALA A 438 -32.82 7.62 -7.36
N ALA A 439 -31.73 7.27 -8.06
CA ALA A 439 -30.52 8.08 -8.19
C ALA A 439 -30.57 9.09 -9.35
N ALA A 440 -31.73 9.26 -10.00
CA ALA A 440 -31.92 10.22 -11.07
C ALA A 440 -31.70 11.67 -10.56
N PRO A 441 -31.14 12.57 -11.39
CA PRO A 441 -30.90 13.96 -10.98
C PRO A 441 -32.23 14.68 -10.72
N GLU A 442 -32.30 15.51 -9.67
CA GLU A 442 -33.50 16.25 -9.20
C GLU A 442 -34.15 17.19 -10.26
N ASN A 443 -33.54 17.36 -11.44
CA ASN A 443 -34.06 18.15 -12.56
C ASN A 443 -34.27 17.31 -13.84
N ALA A 444 -34.68 16.06 -13.72
CA ALA A 444 -35.19 15.30 -14.86
C ALA A 444 -36.68 15.61 -15.07
N PRO A 445 -37.13 16.13 -16.24
CA PRO A 445 -38.54 16.30 -16.51
C PRO A 445 -39.25 14.94 -16.41
N GLU A 446 -40.20 14.82 -15.49
CA GLU A 446 -41.14 13.71 -15.44
C GLU A 446 -42.00 13.75 -16.70
N GLU A 447 -41.72 12.86 -17.65
CA GLU A 447 -42.70 12.17 -18.50
C GLU A 447 -41.99 11.45 -19.65
N ILE A 448 -41.58 10.19 -19.46
CA ILE A 448 -41.64 9.20 -20.54
C ILE A 448 -41.94 7.82 -19.92
N VAL A 449 -43.21 7.56 -19.63
CA VAL A 449 -43.75 6.19 -19.64
C VAL A 449 -45.07 6.18 -20.43
N SER A 450 -45.10 5.28 -21.42
CA SER A 450 -46.25 4.80 -22.21
C SER A 450 -46.69 5.62 -23.44
N SER A 451 -46.31 5.15 -24.64
CA SER A 451 -47.24 4.61 -25.66
C SER A 451 -46.47 4.25 -26.96
N PRO A 452 -46.87 3.24 -27.75
CA PRO A 452 -46.06 2.69 -28.83
C PRO A 452 -46.33 3.31 -30.22
N ALA A 453 -45.23 3.40 -30.99
CA ALA A 453 -45.09 3.32 -32.45
C ALA A 453 -45.91 4.20 -33.41
N ALA A 454 -45.11 4.93 -34.22
CA ALA A 454 -45.29 5.36 -35.63
C ALA A 454 -45.74 6.82 -35.88
N PRO A 455 -45.41 7.41 -37.07
CA PRO A 455 -44.10 7.58 -37.70
C PRO A 455 -43.77 9.08 -37.98
N MET A 456 -42.50 9.39 -38.28
CA MET A 456 -42.00 10.74 -38.61
C MET A 456 -42.74 11.41 -39.78
N PRO A 457 -42.83 12.76 -39.75
CA PRO A 457 -42.34 13.56 -40.88
C PRO A 457 -41.58 14.82 -40.38
N PRO A 458 -41.12 15.78 -41.22
CA PRO A 458 -39.68 16.00 -41.42
C PRO A 458 -39.16 17.35 -40.88
N VAL A 459 -37.83 17.42 -40.86
CA VAL A 459 -36.91 18.56 -40.65
C VAL A 459 -37.44 19.93 -41.07
N GLU A 460 -37.38 20.90 -40.15
CA GLU A 460 -37.13 22.33 -40.44
C GLU A 460 -36.31 22.97 -39.30
N THR A 461 -35.09 23.41 -39.61
CA THR A 461 -34.34 24.43 -38.85
C THR A 461 -35.00 25.80 -39.04
N PRO A 462 -35.04 26.68 -38.01
CA PRO A 462 -34.07 27.79 -38.04
C PRO A 462 -33.59 28.34 -36.68
N GLU A 463 -32.36 28.88 -36.74
CA GLU A 463 -31.74 30.05 -36.09
C GLU A 463 -32.39 30.82 -34.90
N ARG A 464 -31.46 31.25 -34.01
CA ARG A 464 -31.38 32.49 -33.19
C ARG A 464 -32.36 32.61 -32.01
N ASP A 465 -32.06 33.23 -30.85
CA ASP A 465 -31.18 34.34 -30.47
C ASP A 465 -30.75 34.22 -28.98
N LEU A 466 -29.61 34.81 -28.64
CA LEU A 466 -29.17 35.12 -27.27
C LEU A 466 -29.94 36.32 -26.69
N PRO A 467 -30.14 36.37 -25.35
CA PRO A 467 -29.87 37.61 -24.60
C PRO A 467 -29.25 37.32 -23.19
N PRO A 468 -28.92 38.32 -22.33
CA PRO A 468 -27.56 38.82 -22.19
C PRO A 468 -26.94 38.67 -20.78
N LEU A 469 -25.64 38.99 -20.74
CA LEU A 469 -24.67 39.04 -19.65
C LEU A 469 -25.17 39.58 -18.29
N SER A 470 -24.68 38.97 -17.20
CA SER A 470 -24.45 39.66 -15.93
C SER A 470 -23.09 39.27 -15.33
N VAL A 471 -22.21 40.27 -15.24
CA VAL A 471 -20.88 40.21 -14.64
C VAL A 471 -21.03 40.25 -13.12
N ARG A 472 -20.40 39.32 -12.39
CA ARG A 472 -19.98 39.56 -11.01
C ARG A 472 -18.54 39.12 -10.81
N SER A 473 -17.72 40.10 -10.48
CA SER A 473 -16.35 39.99 -9.95
C SER A 473 -16.41 39.63 -8.47
N SER A 474 -15.55 38.71 -8.02
CA SER A 474 -15.01 38.70 -6.65
C SER A 474 -13.87 37.68 -6.57
N THR A 475 -12.63 38.17 -6.54
CA THR A 475 -11.67 38.12 -5.41
C THR A 475 -11.00 36.76 -5.16
N VAL A 476 -9.68 36.80 -5.30
CA VAL A 476 -8.65 35.84 -4.88
C VAL A 476 -8.81 35.47 -3.39
N PRO A 477 -8.67 34.20 -3.00
CA PRO A 477 -8.19 33.85 -1.66
C PRO A 477 -6.76 33.29 -1.71
N PRO A 478 -6.00 33.40 -0.61
CA PRO A 478 -4.56 33.16 -0.57
C PRO A 478 -4.22 31.68 -0.35
N VAL A 479 -2.96 31.37 -0.66
CA VAL A 479 -2.27 30.10 -0.45
C VAL A 479 -2.32 29.69 1.03
N GLU A 480 -2.90 28.52 1.32
CA GLU A 480 -2.69 27.81 2.58
C GLU A 480 -1.95 26.49 2.32
N THR A 481 -0.79 26.36 2.97
CA THR A 481 -0.07 25.11 3.19
C THR A 481 -0.94 24.14 4.00
N HIS A 482 -1.44 23.09 3.37
CA HIS A 482 -2.10 22.01 4.11
C HIS A 482 -1.07 21.06 4.75
N CYS A 483 -0.79 21.26 6.03
CA CYS A 483 -0.89 20.13 6.95
C CYS A 483 -2.35 19.64 6.90
N PRO A 484 -2.65 18.34 6.98
CA PRO A 484 -4.03 17.90 7.10
C PRO A 484 -4.57 18.44 8.43
N ALA A 485 -5.31 19.55 8.35
CA ALA A 485 -6.09 20.03 9.45
C ALA A 485 -7.15 18.96 9.72
N PHE A 486 -7.19 18.46 10.96
CA PHE A 486 -8.35 17.71 11.43
C PHE A 486 -9.59 18.56 11.13
N SER A 487 -10.38 18.16 10.14
CA SER A 487 -11.68 18.77 9.93
C SER A 487 -12.47 18.50 11.20
N ALA A 488 -13.17 19.53 11.70
CA ALA A 488 -14.03 19.41 12.86
C ALA A 488 -15.30 18.62 12.51
N GLY A 489 -15.13 17.36 12.09
CA GLY A 489 -16.13 16.33 12.28
C GLY A 489 -16.19 15.96 13.76
N TYR A 490 -17.33 15.42 14.20
CA TYR A 490 -17.59 15.07 15.60
C TYR A 490 -16.37 14.37 16.23
N PRO A 491 -15.83 14.86 17.38
CA PRO A 491 -14.58 14.36 17.96
C PRO A 491 -14.51 12.84 18.15
N ALA A 492 -15.67 12.19 18.34
CA ALA A 492 -15.80 10.74 18.43
C ALA A 492 -15.50 10.03 17.09
N GLN A 493 -16.00 10.53 15.97
CA GLN A 493 -15.74 9.98 14.63
C GLN A 493 -14.27 10.17 14.22
N ALA A 494 -13.67 11.31 14.58
CA ALA A 494 -12.25 11.57 14.38
C ALA A 494 -11.37 10.65 15.24
N LEU A 495 -11.78 10.36 16.49
CA LEU A 495 -11.11 9.40 17.35
C LEU A 495 -11.22 7.97 16.82
N GLU A 496 -12.41 7.53 16.38
CA GLU A 496 -12.61 6.22 15.76
C GLU A 496 -11.76 6.05 14.49
N ALA A 497 -11.76 7.05 13.61
CA ALA A 497 -10.89 7.07 12.44
C ALA A 497 -9.41 7.03 12.85
N GLY A 498 -9.00 7.80 13.85
CA GLY A 498 -7.63 7.80 14.37
C GLY A 498 -7.20 6.44 14.93
N LEU A 499 -8.04 5.81 15.77
CA LEU A 499 -7.80 4.48 16.33
C LEU A 499 -7.72 3.40 15.24
N ARG A 500 -8.53 3.50 14.17
CA ARG A 500 -8.42 2.61 13.01
C ARG A 500 -7.05 2.71 12.33
N HIS A 501 -6.57 3.93 12.04
CA HIS A 501 -5.23 4.13 11.47
C HIS A 501 -4.11 3.64 12.40
N VAL A 502 -4.27 3.80 13.72
CA VAL A 502 -3.34 3.24 14.72
C VAL A 502 -3.32 1.71 14.65
N GLY A 503 -4.47 1.06 14.48
CA GLY A 503 -4.57 -0.38 14.30
C GLY A 503 -3.90 -0.89 13.02
N GLU A 504 -4.08 -0.20 11.90
CA GLU A 504 -3.43 -0.49 10.63
C GLU A 504 -1.90 -0.35 10.72
N ALA A 505 -1.43 0.74 11.32
CA ALA A 505 -0.01 0.97 11.57
C ALA A 505 0.59 -0.08 12.50
N ALA A 506 -0.14 -0.49 13.55
CA ALA A 506 0.27 -1.56 14.45
C ALA A 506 0.40 -2.91 13.71
N GLY A 507 -0.52 -3.20 12.78
CA GLY A 507 -0.43 -4.38 11.92
C GLY A 507 0.83 -4.38 11.04
N ALA A 508 1.14 -3.26 10.41
CA ALA A 508 2.33 -3.09 9.58
C ALA A 508 3.63 -3.18 10.40
N LEU A 509 3.69 -2.52 11.57
CA LEU A 509 4.86 -2.56 12.45
C LEU A 509 5.12 -3.97 12.99
N ARG A 510 4.07 -4.75 13.29
CA ARG A 510 4.21 -6.14 13.72
C ARG A 510 4.80 -7.06 12.63
N GLN A 511 4.53 -6.78 11.35
CA GLN A 511 5.12 -7.52 10.23
C GLN A 511 6.61 -7.21 10.06
N GLN A 512 7.02 -5.96 10.34
CA GLN A 512 8.42 -5.54 10.26
C GLN A 512 9.24 -6.02 11.46
N GLU A 513 8.69 -5.89 12.67
CA GLU A 513 9.39 -6.24 13.92
C GLU A 513 8.45 -6.93 14.93
N PRO A 514 8.25 -8.26 14.80
CA PRO A 514 7.27 -8.99 15.62
C PRO A 514 7.68 -9.16 17.09
N ALA A 515 8.96 -8.93 17.42
CA ALA A 515 9.48 -8.99 18.78
C ALA A 515 9.30 -7.69 19.57
N SER A 516 9.02 -6.58 18.88
CA SER A 516 8.82 -5.28 19.51
C SER A 516 7.51 -5.27 20.32
N PRO A 517 7.47 -4.68 21.53
CA PRO A 517 6.24 -4.56 22.32
C PRO A 517 5.25 -3.53 21.78
N ALA A 518 5.73 -2.52 21.04
CA ALA A 518 4.92 -1.39 20.60
C ALA A 518 3.71 -1.77 19.72
N PRO A 519 3.83 -2.66 18.70
CA PRO A 519 2.71 -3.05 17.85
C PRO A 519 1.55 -3.71 18.63
N TYR A 520 1.88 -4.49 19.67
CA TYR A 520 0.86 -5.17 20.49
C TYR A 520 0.08 -4.18 21.36
N ARG A 521 0.77 -3.17 21.93
CA ARG A 521 0.11 -2.09 22.69
C ARG A 521 -0.81 -1.26 21.80
N LEU A 522 -0.32 -0.86 20.63
CA LEU A 522 -1.10 -0.06 19.67
C LEU A 522 -2.34 -0.82 19.17
N SER A 523 -2.22 -2.14 18.96
CA SER A 523 -3.37 -2.97 18.55
C SER A 523 -4.46 -3.04 19.62
N ARG A 524 -4.08 -3.12 20.91
CA ARG A 524 -5.03 -3.10 22.04
C ARG A 524 -5.62 -1.71 22.27
N LEU A 525 -4.81 -0.65 22.12
CA LEU A 525 -5.28 0.72 22.16
C LEU A 525 -6.32 0.98 21.06
N ALA A 526 -6.07 0.52 19.84
CA ALA A 526 -7.02 0.63 18.74
C ALA A 526 -8.32 -0.15 19.01
N ALA A 527 -8.21 -1.37 19.57
CA ALA A 527 -9.37 -2.21 19.85
C ALA A 527 -10.24 -1.72 21.04
N TRP A 528 -9.62 -1.14 22.08
CA TRP A 528 -10.31 -0.83 23.34
C TRP A 528 -10.36 0.66 23.69
N GLY A 529 -9.74 1.51 22.87
CA GLY A 529 -9.65 2.96 23.11
C GLY A 529 -11.01 3.67 23.12
N ALA A 530 -11.98 3.17 22.35
CA ALA A 530 -13.35 3.70 22.29
C ALA A 530 -14.32 3.00 23.27
N VAL A 531 -13.93 1.88 23.88
CA VAL A 531 -14.81 1.09 24.77
C VAL A 531 -14.73 1.68 26.16
N THR A 532 -15.80 2.28 26.69
CA THR A 532 -15.78 2.89 28.04
C THR A 532 -16.62 2.15 29.07
N GLU A 533 -17.58 1.34 28.62
CA GLU A 533 -18.56 0.63 29.46
C GLU A 533 -18.65 -0.85 29.10
N LEU A 534 -19.20 -1.66 30.02
CA LEU A 534 -19.47 -3.06 29.75
C LEU A 534 -20.59 -3.20 28.69
N PRO A 535 -20.51 -4.19 27.79
CA PRO A 535 -21.56 -4.42 26.81
C PRO A 535 -22.88 -4.80 27.49
N PRO A 536 -24.03 -4.33 26.99
CA PRO A 536 -25.33 -4.58 27.61
C PRO A 536 -25.64 -6.09 27.60
N ALA A 537 -25.88 -6.63 28.80
CA ALA A 537 -26.10 -8.05 29.04
C ALA A 537 -27.47 -8.32 29.67
N THR A 538 -28.10 -9.44 29.30
CA THR A 538 -29.27 -9.99 29.98
C THR A 538 -28.80 -11.21 30.78
N GLY A 539 -28.53 -11.02 32.08
CA GLY A 539 -27.80 -12.01 32.88
C GLY A 539 -26.31 -12.03 32.49
N SER A 540 -25.77 -13.18 32.11
CA SER A 540 -24.39 -13.31 31.62
C SER A 540 -24.23 -13.23 30.09
N ARG A 541 -25.33 -13.10 29.33
CA ARG A 541 -25.31 -13.12 27.85
C ARG A 541 -25.51 -11.74 27.25
N THR A 542 -24.68 -11.40 26.27
CA THR A 542 -24.73 -10.15 25.50
C THR A 542 -25.45 -10.36 24.16
N ARG A 543 -25.75 -9.27 23.44
CA ARG A 543 -26.25 -9.31 22.06
C ARG A 543 -25.13 -9.39 21.00
N ILE A 544 -23.88 -9.55 21.44
CA ILE A 544 -22.71 -9.54 20.56
C ILE A 544 -22.63 -10.91 19.87
N PRO A 545 -22.45 -10.96 18.54
CA PRO A 545 -22.32 -12.22 17.81
C PRO A 545 -21.06 -12.96 18.23
N ALA A 546 -21.16 -14.28 18.38
CA ALA A 546 -20.03 -15.12 18.72
C ALA A 546 -19.13 -15.37 17.50
N PRO A 547 -17.84 -15.66 17.71
CA PRO A 547 -16.98 -16.19 16.67
C PRO A 547 -17.54 -17.49 16.08
N GLU A 548 -17.37 -17.68 14.77
CA GLU A 548 -17.83 -18.89 14.11
C GLU A 548 -17.09 -20.14 14.63
N ARG A 549 -17.79 -21.27 14.73
CA ARG A 549 -17.22 -22.54 15.21
C ARG A 549 -15.96 -22.99 14.46
N PRO A 550 -15.84 -22.86 13.13
CA PRO A 550 -14.60 -23.19 12.43
C PRO A 550 -13.40 -22.35 12.89
N VAL A 551 -13.61 -21.08 13.25
CA VAL A 551 -12.56 -20.19 13.75
C VAL A 551 -12.08 -20.63 15.13
N LEU A 552 -13.01 -21.04 16.00
CA LEU A 552 -12.71 -21.62 17.31
C LEU A 552 -11.87 -22.90 17.17
N THR A 553 -12.31 -23.83 16.32
CA THR A 553 -11.59 -25.08 16.07
C THR A 553 -10.20 -24.83 15.50
N PHE A 554 -10.07 -23.91 14.54
CA PHE A 554 -8.79 -23.57 13.92
C PHE A 554 -7.77 -22.99 14.92
N LEU A 555 -8.18 -22.07 15.79
CA LEU A 555 -7.28 -21.50 16.82
C LEU A 555 -6.88 -22.54 17.87
N GLN A 556 -7.81 -23.43 18.24
CA GLN A 556 -7.51 -24.54 19.17
C GLN A 556 -6.55 -25.56 18.54
N GLU A 557 -6.71 -25.89 17.26
CA GLU A 557 -5.78 -26.74 16.51
C GLU A 557 -4.38 -26.10 16.47
N LEU A 558 -4.25 -24.82 16.13
CA LEU A 558 -2.95 -24.13 16.14
C LEU A 558 -2.33 -24.08 17.54
N ALA A 559 -3.14 -23.84 18.57
CA ALA A 559 -2.68 -23.88 19.96
C ALA A 559 -2.16 -25.25 20.38
N ASN A 560 -2.72 -26.34 19.86
CA ASN A 560 -2.32 -27.71 20.19
C ASN A 560 -1.17 -28.25 19.31
N HIS A 561 -1.09 -27.85 18.04
CA HIS A 561 -0.16 -28.41 17.05
C HIS A 561 1.21 -27.70 16.96
N GLY A 562 1.38 -26.58 17.67
CA GLY A 562 2.71 -26.01 17.96
C GLY A 562 3.23 -24.93 17.00
N ASP A 563 2.50 -24.59 15.93
CA ASP A 563 2.85 -23.44 15.08
C ASP A 563 2.51 -22.12 15.79
N SER A 564 3.49 -21.62 16.53
CA SER A 564 3.34 -20.44 17.38
C SER A 564 3.30 -19.14 16.56
N GLU A 565 3.91 -19.10 15.38
CA GLU A 565 3.87 -17.91 14.53
C GLU A 565 2.52 -17.79 13.80
N ALA A 566 1.98 -18.91 13.31
CA ALA A 566 0.65 -18.94 12.73
C ALA A 566 -0.43 -18.64 13.79
N LEU A 567 -0.30 -19.19 15.00
CA LEU A 567 -1.21 -18.87 16.12
C LEU A 567 -1.20 -17.38 16.46
N LEU A 568 -0.01 -16.77 16.55
CA LEU A 568 0.14 -15.34 16.81
C LEU A 568 -0.52 -14.49 15.73
N LYS A 569 -0.24 -14.78 14.45
CA LYS A 569 -0.86 -14.05 13.32
C LYS A 569 -2.38 -14.22 13.30
N ALA A 570 -2.87 -15.43 13.56
CA ALA A 570 -4.28 -15.75 13.56
C ALA A 570 -5.05 -15.07 14.70
N ALA A 571 -4.46 -15.00 15.90
CA ALA A 571 -5.05 -14.35 17.07
C ALA A 571 -5.04 -12.81 16.92
N GLU A 572 -3.89 -12.22 16.55
CA GLU A 572 -3.75 -10.77 16.38
C GLU A 572 -4.59 -10.22 15.22
N GLY A 573 -4.74 -10.96 14.12
CA GLY A 573 -5.55 -10.54 12.98
C GLY A 573 -7.05 -10.50 13.28
N ARG A 574 -7.51 -11.25 14.31
CA ARG A 574 -8.92 -11.36 14.71
C ARG A 574 -9.31 -10.43 15.85
N LEU A 575 -8.35 -9.86 16.56
CA LEU A 575 -8.58 -8.94 17.67
C LEU A 575 -9.47 -7.74 17.29
N PRO A 576 -9.30 -7.10 16.10
CA PRO A 576 -10.14 -5.95 15.73
C PRO A 576 -11.62 -6.28 15.54
N GLN A 577 -11.98 -7.51 15.14
CA GLN A 577 -13.40 -7.86 14.98
C GLN A 577 -14.03 -8.46 16.22
N PHE A 578 -13.23 -9.09 17.08
CA PHE A 578 -13.69 -9.72 18.30
C PHE A 578 -13.02 -9.08 19.52
N ILE A 579 -13.22 -7.76 19.68
CA ILE A 579 -12.56 -6.97 20.73
C ILE A 579 -12.83 -7.46 22.16
N PHE A 580 -13.96 -8.15 22.39
CA PHE A 580 -14.34 -8.71 23.70
C PHE A 580 -13.96 -10.19 23.87
N TRP A 581 -13.38 -10.82 22.86
CA TRP A 581 -12.96 -12.21 22.95
C TRP A 581 -11.59 -12.33 23.61
N LEU A 582 -11.59 -12.55 24.93
CA LEU A 582 -10.38 -12.51 25.76
C LEU A 582 -9.43 -13.69 25.49
N ASP A 583 -9.95 -14.81 24.96
CA ASP A 583 -9.12 -15.98 24.60
C ASP A 583 -8.06 -15.61 23.54
N LEU A 584 -8.35 -14.66 22.63
CA LEU A 584 -7.38 -14.18 21.64
C LEU A 584 -6.11 -13.63 22.30
N ASN A 585 -6.25 -12.92 23.43
CA ASN A 585 -5.12 -12.35 24.15
C ASN A 585 -4.29 -13.44 24.85
N ARG A 586 -4.93 -14.49 25.38
CA ARG A 586 -4.23 -15.67 25.90
C ARG A 586 -3.46 -16.37 24.79
N PHE A 587 -4.07 -16.60 23.63
CA PHE A 587 -3.41 -17.26 22.50
C PHE A 587 -2.20 -16.47 22.00
N SER A 588 -2.32 -15.14 21.89
CA SER A 588 -1.18 -14.28 21.55
C SER A 588 -0.05 -14.37 22.60
N ALA A 589 -0.37 -14.34 23.89
CA ALA A 589 0.62 -14.45 24.96
C ALA A 589 1.31 -15.83 25.00
N GLU A 590 0.55 -16.89 24.76
CA GLU A 590 1.05 -18.27 24.69
C GLU A 590 1.94 -18.49 23.47
N ALA A 591 1.53 -17.98 22.31
CA ALA A 591 2.34 -17.98 21.09
C ALA A 591 3.67 -17.25 21.30
N LEU A 592 3.65 -16.04 21.86
CA LEU A 592 4.86 -15.26 22.16
C LEU A 592 5.77 -15.96 23.18
N ALA A 593 5.19 -16.67 24.17
CA ALA A 593 5.97 -17.45 25.12
C ALA A 593 6.72 -18.61 24.45
N ARG A 594 6.08 -19.30 23.49
CA ARG A 594 6.67 -20.42 22.76
C ARG A 594 7.73 -19.99 21.74
N LEU A 595 7.65 -18.77 21.21
CA LEU A 595 8.64 -18.18 20.29
C LEU A 595 9.96 -17.77 20.99
N GLY A 596 10.01 -17.81 22.32
CA GLY A 596 11.22 -17.68 23.13
C GLY A 596 11.47 -16.28 23.72
N GLU A 597 12.56 -16.16 24.47
CA GLU A 597 12.89 -14.97 25.30
C GLU A 597 12.95 -13.65 24.53
N ARG A 598 13.28 -13.67 23.24
CA ARG A 598 13.27 -12.47 22.38
C ARG A 598 11.90 -11.79 22.33
N PHE A 599 10.82 -12.54 22.52
CA PHE A 599 9.44 -12.06 22.48
C PHE A 599 8.86 -11.81 23.87
N ALA A 600 9.65 -11.90 24.94
CA ALA A 600 9.19 -11.71 26.32
C ALA A 600 8.59 -10.32 26.54
N ALA A 601 9.23 -9.26 26.03
CA ALA A 601 8.72 -7.89 26.13
C ALA A 601 7.38 -7.71 25.41
N ALA A 602 7.20 -8.33 24.24
CA ALA A 602 5.93 -8.33 23.52
C ALA A 602 4.84 -9.10 24.28
N ARG A 603 5.18 -10.24 24.89
CA ARG A 603 4.26 -11.02 25.74
C ARG A 603 3.80 -10.20 26.94
N GLU A 604 4.73 -9.54 27.62
CA GLU A 604 4.41 -8.66 28.75
C GLU A 604 3.51 -7.50 28.35
N ALA A 605 3.72 -6.90 27.17
CA ALA A 605 2.84 -5.86 26.66
C ALA A 605 1.40 -6.37 26.48
N VAL A 606 1.20 -7.56 25.89
CA VAL A 606 -0.14 -8.16 25.75
C VAL A 606 -0.78 -8.41 27.11
N CYS A 607 -0.01 -8.94 28.08
CA CYS A 607 -0.51 -9.21 29.43
C CYS A 607 -0.91 -7.92 30.16
N HIS A 608 -0.07 -6.88 30.11
CA HIS A 608 -0.33 -5.60 30.77
C HIS A 608 -1.57 -4.89 30.21
N GLU A 609 -1.70 -4.79 28.89
CA GLU A 609 -2.86 -4.13 28.27
C GLU A 609 -4.16 -4.89 28.58
N THR A 610 -4.10 -6.24 28.59
CA THR A 610 -5.26 -7.07 28.93
C THR A 610 -5.66 -6.90 30.40
N ALA A 611 -4.68 -6.82 31.31
CA ALA A 611 -4.94 -6.55 32.72
C ALA A 611 -5.53 -5.14 32.92
N ALA A 612 -5.00 -4.13 32.23
CA ALA A 612 -5.51 -2.77 32.29
C ALA A 612 -6.97 -2.66 31.79
N LEU A 613 -7.35 -3.42 30.77
CA LEU A 613 -8.75 -3.53 30.33
C LEU A 613 -9.66 -4.07 31.44
N LEU A 614 -9.27 -5.16 32.10
CA LEU A 614 -10.07 -5.77 33.17
C LEU A 614 -10.16 -4.91 34.43
N GLN A 615 -9.11 -4.15 34.74
CA GLN A 615 -9.15 -3.15 35.81
C GLN A 615 -10.15 -2.03 35.49
N ARG A 616 -10.22 -1.62 34.21
CA ARG A 616 -11.13 -0.58 33.74
C ARG A 616 -12.58 -1.05 33.61
N LEU A 617 -12.78 -2.33 33.26
CA LEU A 617 -14.08 -2.96 33.05
C LEU A 617 -14.21 -4.26 33.88
N PRO A 618 -14.38 -4.16 35.21
CA PRO A 618 -14.47 -5.33 36.07
C PRO A 618 -15.73 -6.16 35.76
N GLY A 619 -15.58 -7.48 35.66
CA GLY A 619 -16.67 -8.42 35.36
C GLY A 619 -16.82 -8.77 33.87
N LEU A 620 -15.98 -8.21 33.00
CA LEU A 620 -15.95 -8.53 31.56
C LEU A 620 -15.65 -10.02 31.29
N ASP A 621 -14.83 -10.65 32.13
CA ASP A 621 -14.44 -12.06 32.08
C ASP A 621 -15.58 -13.03 32.43
N GLY A 622 -16.67 -12.53 33.03
CA GLY A 622 -17.88 -13.29 33.37
C GLY A 622 -18.98 -13.25 32.29
N LEU A 623 -18.80 -12.49 31.22
CA LEU A 623 -19.79 -12.31 30.15
C LEU A 623 -19.63 -13.34 29.02
N ALA A 624 -20.69 -13.48 28.23
CA ALA A 624 -20.78 -14.40 27.11
C ALA A 624 -21.41 -13.73 25.87
N PHE A 625 -21.10 -14.25 24.70
CA PHE A 625 -21.71 -13.90 23.42
C PHE A 625 -23.19 -14.33 23.36
N ALA A 626 -23.88 -13.92 22.30
CA ALA A 626 -25.30 -14.20 22.08
C ALA A 626 -25.64 -15.70 22.04
N ASP A 627 -24.72 -16.55 21.56
CA ASP A 627 -24.89 -18.00 21.50
C ASP A 627 -24.58 -18.71 22.85
N GLY A 628 -24.05 -17.96 23.83
CA GLY A 628 -23.63 -18.47 25.13
C GLY A 628 -22.16 -18.88 25.22
N THR A 629 -21.37 -18.74 24.16
CA THR A 629 -19.91 -18.88 24.21
C THR A 629 -19.33 -17.83 25.15
N PRO A 630 -18.52 -18.19 26.16
CA PRO A 630 -17.97 -17.22 27.10
C PRO A 630 -16.93 -16.31 26.42
N PHE A 631 -16.80 -15.07 26.89
CA PHE A 631 -15.72 -14.17 26.45
C PHE A 631 -14.34 -14.69 26.88
N ALA A 632 -14.28 -15.40 28.00
CA ALA A 632 -13.10 -16.10 28.49
C ALA A 632 -13.44 -17.55 28.85
N ASP A 633 -12.80 -18.48 28.15
CA ASP A 633 -12.83 -19.90 28.50
C ASP A 633 -12.23 -20.14 29.92
N PRO A 634 -12.40 -21.32 30.53
CA PRO A 634 -11.85 -21.59 31.86
C PRO A 634 -10.32 -21.44 31.96
N ALA A 635 -9.57 -21.77 30.91
CA ALA A 635 -8.12 -21.63 30.87
C ALA A 635 -7.70 -20.16 30.77
N THR A 636 -8.44 -19.37 29.98
CA THR A 636 -8.31 -17.92 29.89
C THR A 636 -8.62 -17.26 31.21
N ARG A 637 -9.67 -17.65 31.92
CA ARG A 637 -9.96 -17.12 33.28
C ARG A 637 -8.83 -17.40 34.27
N GLN A 638 -8.23 -18.59 34.20
CA GLN A 638 -7.06 -18.92 35.02
C GLN A 638 -5.84 -18.05 34.66
N TRP A 639 -5.57 -17.87 33.36
CA TRP A 639 -4.50 -16.98 32.88
C TRP A 639 -4.72 -15.52 33.28
N LEU A 640 -5.96 -15.02 33.16
CA LEU A 640 -6.37 -13.68 33.55
C LEU A 640 -6.17 -13.42 35.05
N ALA A 641 -6.51 -14.40 35.91
CA ALA A 641 -6.22 -14.32 37.34
C ALA A 641 -4.70 -14.24 37.63
N GLY A 642 -3.89 -14.94 36.83
CA GLY A 642 -2.43 -14.89 36.90
C GLY A 642 -1.87 -13.50 36.58
N ILE A 643 -2.32 -12.86 35.50
CA ILE A 643 -1.82 -11.52 35.10
C ILE A 643 -2.38 -10.40 35.99
N ALA A 644 -3.61 -10.52 36.49
CA ALA A 644 -4.21 -9.52 37.39
C ALA A 644 -3.49 -9.45 38.74
N SER A 645 -2.93 -10.57 39.20
CA SER A 645 -2.11 -10.63 40.42
C SER A 645 -0.76 -9.92 40.28
N HIS A 646 -0.21 -9.85 39.05
CA HIS A 646 1.04 -9.16 38.72
C HIS A 646 0.83 -7.67 38.39
N GLY A 647 -0.39 -7.28 37.95
CA GLY A 647 -0.74 -5.90 37.59
C GLY A 647 -1.16 -4.97 38.74
N SER A 648 -1.05 -5.41 40.00
CA SER A 648 -1.36 -4.58 41.19
C SER A 648 -0.15 -3.83 41.76
N ILE A 649 0.92 -3.68 40.98
CA ILE A 649 2.03 -2.78 41.27
C ILE A 649 2.09 -1.76 40.13
N THR A 650 2.18 -0.47 40.49
CA THR A 650 2.37 0.72 39.65
C THR A 650 1.14 1.43 39.06
N MET A 651 0.47 2.22 39.91
CA MET A 651 0.13 3.61 39.58
C MET A 651 0.74 4.53 40.65
N LYS A 652 1.93 5.06 40.37
CA LYS A 652 2.42 6.32 40.96
C LYS A 652 3.52 6.87 40.06
N GLY A 653 3.23 8.02 39.47
CA GLY A 653 4.17 8.76 38.62
C GLY A 653 5.33 9.36 39.41
N GLY A 654 6.38 9.71 38.67
CA GLY A 654 7.54 10.40 39.20
C GLY A 654 8.80 9.99 38.45
N THR A 655 9.21 10.88 37.54
CA THR A 655 10.48 10.93 36.82
C THR A 655 11.65 10.60 37.75
N GLU A 656 12.33 9.44 37.54
CA GLU A 656 13.73 9.10 37.90
C GLU A 656 14.05 7.58 37.89
N SER A 657 13.09 6.67 37.65
CA SER A 657 13.26 5.24 37.96
C SER A 657 13.55 4.26 36.81
N ASP A 658 14.11 4.68 35.68
CA ASP A 658 14.47 3.73 34.61
C ASP A 658 15.80 2.98 34.91
N GLU A 659 16.71 3.57 35.69
CA GLU A 659 17.94 2.88 36.13
C GLU A 659 17.69 1.91 37.29
N THR A 660 16.79 2.24 38.22
CA THR A 660 16.51 1.37 39.37
C THR A 660 15.78 0.09 38.96
N ALA A 661 14.83 0.16 38.02
CA ALA A 661 14.13 -1.03 37.52
C ALA A 661 15.07 -2.00 36.77
N SER A 662 16.03 -1.45 36.01
CA SER A 662 17.10 -2.22 35.37
C SER A 662 18.02 -2.87 36.42
N LEU A 663 18.36 -2.14 37.47
CA LEU A 663 19.22 -2.63 38.55
C LEU A 663 18.53 -3.74 39.36
N THR A 664 17.25 -3.61 39.72
CA THR A 664 16.52 -4.66 40.47
C THR A 664 16.45 -5.96 39.66
N ALA A 665 16.21 -5.87 38.35
CA ALA A 665 16.21 -7.03 37.47
C ALA A 665 17.60 -7.66 37.30
N GLU A 666 18.67 -6.86 37.31
CA GLU A 666 20.06 -7.37 37.31
C GLU A 666 20.38 -8.08 38.64
N ILE A 667 19.96 -7.51 39.77
CA ILE A 667 20.14 -8.10 41.09
C ILE A 667 19.39 -9.42 41.22
N ASP A 668 18.13 -9.48 40.79
CA ASP A 668 17.32 -10.69 40.87
C ASP A 668 17.92 -11.83 40.04
N ARG A 669 18.46 -11.52 38.86
CA ARG A 669 19.16 -12.49 38.01
C ARG A 669 20.45 -13.00 38.67
N GLU A 670 21.29 -12.09 39.15
CA GLU A 670 22.55 -12.44 39.80
C GLU A 670 22.33 -13.19 41.13
N MET A 671 21.28 -12.84 41.87
CA MET A 671 20.86 -13.53 43.09
C MET A 671 20.33 -14.93 42.81
N ALA A 672 19.53 -15.11 41.76
CA ALA A 672 19.06 -16.44 41.35
C ALA A 672 20.23 -17.36 40.98
N GLU A 673 21.21 -16.85 40.21
CA GLU A 673 22.43 -17.58 39.86
C GLU A 673 23.30 -17.89 41.07
N ALA A 674 23.48 -16.92 41.98
CA ALA A 674 24.23 -17.13 43.21
C ALA A 674 23.56 -18.17 44.12
N GLN A 675 22.23 -18.18 44.21
CA GLN A 675 21.47 -19.21 44.94
C GLN A 675 21.63 -20.61 44.32
N ILE A 676 21.73 -20.72 42.98
CA ILE A 676 22.01 -21.99 42.30
C ILE A 676 23.40 -22.50 42.69
N LEU A 677 24.41 -21.63 42.73
CA LEU A 677 25.77 -21.98 43.14
C LEU A 677 25.83 -22.43 44.60
N VAL A 678 25.06 -21.78 45.50
CA VAL A 678 24.92 -22.21 46.90
C VAL A 678 24.28 -23.60 47.01
N ARG A 679 23.23 -23.89 46.23
CA ARG A 679 22.61 -25.24 46.17
C ARG A 679 23.59 -26.30 45.62
N GLY A 680 24.49 -25.90 44.74
CA GLY A 680 25.60 -26.72 44.23
C GLY A 680 26.78 -26.89 45.20
N GLY A 681 26.70 -26.36 46.43
CA GLY A 681 27.74 -26.45 47.45
C GLY A 681 28.92 -25.49 47.26
N LYS A 682 28.86 -24.58 46.29
CA LYS A 682 29.93 -23.62 45.95
C LYS A 682 29.62 -22.23 46.52
N LEU A 683 29.61 -22.14 47.86
CA LEU A 683 29.30 -20.88 48.56
C LEU A 683 30.35 -19.78 48.30
N ILE A 684 31.63 -20.15 48.18
CA ILE A 684 32.72 -19.19 47.96
C ILE A 684 32.54 -18.49 46.61
N ASP A 685 32.32 -19.26 45.54
CA ASP A 685 32.08 -18.73 44.19
C ASP A 685 30.86 -17.80 44.14
N ALA A 686 29.78 -18.13 44.87
CA ALA A 686 28.59 -17.30 44.96
C ALA A 686 28.85 -15.96 45.67
N VAL A 687 29.63 -15.96 46.75
CA VAL A 687 30.01 -14.76 47.50
C VAL A 687 30.98 -13.89 46.71
N GLU A 688 32.01 -14.48 46.08
CA GLU A 688 32.96 -13.75 45.23
C GLU A 688 32.26 -13.03 44.07
N ARG A 689 31.23 -13.67 43.50
CA ARG A 689 30.45 -13.10 42.42
C ARG A 689 29.70 -11.83 42.84
N LEU A 690 28.98 -11.88 43.95
CA LEU A 690 28.27 -10.70 44.48
C LEU A 690 29.22 -9.64 45.02
N GLN A 691 30.36 -10.03 45.60
CA GLN A 691 31.40 -9.09 46.03
C GLN A 691 32.04 -8.35 44.86
N LYS A 692 32.25 -9.02 43.72
CA LYS A 692 32.73 -8.38 42.49
C LYS A 692 31.79 -7.27 42.03
N ARG A 693 30.47 -7.53 42.07
CA ARG A 693 29.43 -6.55 41.73
C ARG A 693 29.36 -5.40 42.72
N LEU A 694 29.48 -5.69 44.01
CA LEU A 694 29.59 -4.68 45.07
C LEU A 694 30.80 -3.75 44.88
N GLY A 695 31.92 -4.28 44.39
CA GLY A 695 33.12 -3.49 44.07
C GLY A 695 32.98 -2.60 42.83
N THR A 696 32.21 -3.05 41.84
CA THR A 696 32.01 -2.31 40.57
C THR A 696 30.84 -1.32 40.59
N GLY A 697 29.94 -1.38 41.57
CA GLY A 697 28.80 -0.45 41.66
C GLY A 697 29.26 1.01 41.66
N ALA A 698 28.66 1.85 40.81
CA ALA A 698 29.10 3.22 40.60
C ALA A 698 28.52 4.15 41.67
N SER A 699 27.27 3.92 42.09
CA SER A 699 26.57 4.75 43.07
C SER A 699 26.59 4.18 44.49
N ARG A 700 26.41 5.05 45.50
CA ARG A 700 26.33 4.61 46.91
C ARG A 700 25.06 3.80 47.19
N GLN A 701 23.98 4.08 46.45
CA GLN A 701 22.71 3.35 46.54
C GLN A 701 22.84 1.94 45.95
N GLU A 702 23.45 1.78 44.78
CA GLU A 702 23.76 0.46 44.21
C GLU A 702 24.60 -0.38 45.17
N LYS A 703 25.64 0.21 45.77
CA LYS A 703 26.48 -0.50 46.75
C LYS A 703 25.68 -0.97 47.96
N LEU A 704 24.71 -0.18 48.42
CA LEU A 704 23.83 -0.59 49.52
C LEU A 704 22.96 -1.79 49.11
N ILE A 705 22.36 -1.74 47.92
CA ILE A 705 21.46 -2.81 47.44
C ILE A 705 22.24 -4.11 47.18
N TRP A 706 23.43 -4.04 46.55
CA TRP A 706 24.29 -5.21 46.38
C TRP A 706 24.79 -5.79 47.71
N ARG A 707 25.05 -4.93 48.71
CA ARG A 707 25.42 -5.36 50.06
C ARG A 707 24.26 -6.04 50.78
N LEU A 708 23.05 -5.55 50.58
CA LEU A 708 21.83 -6.15 51.11
C LEU A 708 21.60 -7.54 50.49
N ALA A 709 21.72 -7.65 49.17
CA ALA A 709 21.62 -8.92 48.44
C ALA A 709 22.67 -9.95 48.90
N LEU A 710 23.92 -9.53 49.10
CA LEU A 710 24.97 -10.39 49.65
C LEU A 710 24.65 -10.85 51.08
N ALA A 711 24.19 -9.94 51.95
CA ALA A 711 23.82 -10.28 53.31
C ALA A 711 22.64 -11.26 53.33
N GLU A 712 21.67 -11.10 52.42
CA GLU A 712 20.51 -11.97 52.30
C GLU A 712 20.92 -13.38 51.89
N LEU A 713 21.82 -13.52 50.93
CA LEU A 713 22.37 -14.82 50.53
C LEU A 713 23.06 -15.53 51.70
N LEU A 714 23.83 -14.80 52.51
CA LEU A 714 24.55 -15.37 53.67
C LEU A 714 23.62 -15.77 54.81
N VAL A 715 22.58 -14.97 55.08
CA VAL A 715 21.55 -15.29 56.08
C VAL A 715 20.75 -16.52 55.64
N ASN A 716 20.30 -16.56 54.38
CA ASN A 716 19.55 -17.70 53.82
C ASN A 716 20.39 -18.99 53.74
N ALA A 717 21.72 -18.88 53.59
CA ALA A 717 22.64 -20.01 53.64
C ALA A 717 22.97 -20.46 55.08
N ASN A 718 22.29 -19.95 56.11
CA ASN A 718 22.55 -20.22 57.52
C ASN A 718 23.99 -19.88 57.98
N ARG A 719 24.66 -18.93 57.32
CA ARG A 719 26.00 -18.43 57.69
C ARG A 719 25.91 -17.01 58.24
N THR A 720 25.00 -16.81 59.20
CA THR A 720 24.68 -15.50 59.80
C THR A 720 25.89 -14.80 60.40
N GLY A 721 26.85 -15.53 60.98
CA GLY A 721 28.09 -14.95 61.52
C GLY A 721 28.95 -14.21 60.49
N LEU A 722 28.93 -14.63 59.23
CA LEU A 722 29.66 -13.96 58.14
C LEU A 722 28.90 -12.74 57.58
N ALA A 723 27.57 -12.68 57.81
CA ALA A 723 26.73 -11.56 57.37
C ALA A 723 26.83 -10.35 58.30
N LEU A 724 27.24 -10.52 59.57
CA LEU A 724 27.20 -9.47 60.60
C LEU A 724 27.88 -8.15 60.20
N PRO A 725 29.11 -8.13 59.65
CA PRO A 725 29.76 -6.87 59.26
C PRO A 725 29.01 -6.16 58.12
N HIS A 726 28.37 -6.91 57.24
CA HIS A 726 27.57 -6.36 56.15
C HIS A 726 26.25 -5.78 56.67
N LEU A 727 25.59 -6.46 57.61
CA LEU A 727 24.35 -5.98 58.24
C LEU A 727 24.58 -4.71 59.08
N GLU A 728 25.69 -4.65 59.83
CA GLU A 728 26.07 -3.43 60.56
C GLU A 728 26.29 -2.24 59.61
N GLN A 729 26.95 -2.47 58.47
CA GLN A 729 27.15 -1.44 57.46
C GLN A 729 25.84 -1.02 56.79
N VAL A 730 24.92 -1.96 56.52
CA VAL A 730 23.59 -1.67 55.97
C VAL A 730 22.81 -0.75 56.91
N ILE A 731 22.83 -1.00 58.23
CA ILE A 731 22.18 -0.13 59.21
C ILE A 731 22.80 1.27 59.23
N ALA A 732 24.13 1.35 59.18
CA ALA A 732 24.84 2.62 59.14
C ALA A 732 24.51 3.42 57.86
N ASP A 733 24.43 2.73 56.72
CA ASP A 733 24.08 3.33 55.43
C ASP A 733 22.61 3.82 55.45
N ILE A 734 21.66 3.03 55.98
CA ILE A 734 20.24 3.45 56.15
C ILE A 734 20.13 4.73 56.97
N GLY A 735 20.88 4.84 58.07
CA GLY A 735 20.91 6.04 58.90
C GLY A 735 21.58 7.23 58.19
N THR A 736 22.71 7.00 57.51
CA THR A 736 23.47 8.05 56.81
C THR A 736 22.68 8.68 55.66
N PHE A 737 21.91 7.87 54.93
CA PHE A 737 21.09 8.33 53.81
C PHE A 737 19.67 8.74 54.21
N GLY A 738 19.29 8.61 55.48
CA GLY A 738 17.94 8.95 55.95
C GLY A 738 16.84 8.12 55.30
N LEU A 739 17.12 6.86 54.96
CA LEU A 739 16.19 6.03 54.17
C LEU A 739 14.87 5.76 54.89
N GLU A 740 14.83 5.87 56.22
CA GLU A 740 13.59 5.74 56.99
C GLU A 740 12.54 6.79 56.61
N GLU A 741 12.97 7.99 56.18
CA GLU A 741 12.08 9.06 55.74
C GLU A 741 11.88 9.08 54.22
N TYR A 742 12.94 8.76 53.47
CA TYR A 742 12.96 8.89 52.01
C TYR A 742 12.47 7.64 51.26
N ASP A 743 12.89 6.44 51.69
CA ASP A 743 12.46 5.16 51.10
C ASP A 743 12.20 4.12 52.21
N PRO A 744 11.03 4.21 52.86
CA PRO A 744 10.72 3.39 54.03
C PRO A 744 10.65 1.89 53.69
N ALA A 745 10.39 1.52 52.43
CA ALA A 745 10.31 0.13 52.00
C ALA A 745 11.70 -0.53 51.98
N LEU A 746 12.70 0.14 51.38
CA LEU A 746 14.07 -0.34 51.36
C LEU A 746 14.71 -0.32 52.75
N ALA A 747 14.44 0.72 53.54
CA ALA A 747 14.87 0.78 54.93
C ALA A 747 14.29 -0.37 55.76
N LEU A 748 12.99 -0.67 55.59
CA LEU A 748 12.33 -1.78 56.27
C LEU A 748 12.93 -3.13 55.87
N GLN A 749 13.22 -3.37 54.58
CA GLN A 749 13.87 -4.60 54.11
C GLN A 749 15.25 -4.78 54.75
N GLY A 750 16.07 -3.74 54.77
CA GLY A 750 17.39 -3.77 55.38
C GLY A 750 17.37 -3.98 56.89
N LEU A 751 16.47 -3.29 57.61
CA LEU A 751 16.30 -3.45 59.05
C LEU A 751 15.77 -4.84 59.41
N LYS A 752 14.83 -5.40 58.64
CA LYS A 752 14.32 -6.77 58.84
C LYS A 752 15.44 -7.81 58.71
N LEU A 753 16.23 -7.71 57.65
CA LEU A 753 17.33 -8.63 57.42
C LEU A 753 18.41 -8.51 58.51
N ALA A 754 18.71 -7.28 58.94
CA ALA A 754 19.65 -7.05 60.04
C ALA A 754 19.13 -7.60 61.37
N TRP A 755 17.83 -7.44 61.65
CA TRP A 755 17.21 -8.04 62.83
C TRP A 755 17.32 -9.56 62.82
N LEU A 756 16.96 -10.23 61.71
CA LEU A 756 17.10 -11.68 61.56
C LEU A 756 18.54 -12.15 61.76
N GLY A 757 19.51 -11.42 61.21
CA GLY A 757 20.92 -11.75 61.36
C GLY A 757 21.48 -11.55 62.78
N PHE A 758 21.01 -10.53 63.49
CA PHE A 758 21.43 -10.22 64.87
C PHE A 758 20.73 -11.08 65.92
N ASP A 759 19.44 -11.37 65.75
CA ASP A 759 18.67 -12.21 66.68
C ASP A 759 19.15 -13.67 66.65
N ALA A 760 19.62 -14.13 65.49
CA ALA A 760 20.28 -15.42 65.35
C ALA A 760 21.61 -15.55 66.13
N GLN A 761 22.17 -14.46 66.66
CA GLN A 761 23.40 -14.49 67.46
C GLN A 761 23.12 -14.61 68.96
N THR A 762 23.98 -15.37 69.64
CA THR A 762 23.87 -15.59 71.09
C THR A 762 24.60 -14.53 71.92
N GLU A 763 25.49 -13.73 71.31
CA GLU A 763 26.24 -12.69 72.02
C GLU A 763 25.34 -11.51 72.43
N PRO A 764 25.47 -11.00 73.67
CA PRO A 764 24.56 -9.98 74.21
C PRO A 764 24.58 -8.67 73.42
N ARG A 765 25.75 -8.28 72.86
CA ARG A 765 25.89 -7.07 72.03
C ARG A 765 25.00 -7.07 70.79
N PHE A 766 24.74 -8.24 70.19
CA PHE A 766 23.89 -8.34 69.00
C PHE A 766 22.42 -8.40 69.37
N LYS A 767 22.07 -8.94 70.54
CA LYS A 767 20.70 -8.88 71.06
C LYS A 767 20.26 -7.45 71.36
N GLU A 768 21.14 -6.63 71.93
CA GLU A 768 20.86 -5.19 72.10
C GLU A 768 20.63 -4.50 70.75
N LYS A 769 21.49 -4.74 69.76
CA LYS A 769 21.30 -4.21 68.39
C LYS A 769 20.04 -4.73 67.71
N ALA A 770 19.65 -5.98 67.96
CA ALA A 770 18.40 -6.53 67.46
C ALA A 770 17.21 -5.77 68.07
N THR A 771 17.21 -5.53 69.39
CA THR A 771 16.14 -4.74 70.02
C THR A 771 16.07 -3.30 69.51
N GLU A 772 17.22 -2.66 69.28
CA GLU A 772 17.28 -1.32 68.70
C GLU A 772 16.73 -1.30 67.26
N THR A 773 17.10 -2.28 66.45
CA THR A 773 16.62 -2.44 65.07
C THR A 773 15.10 -2.69 65.06
N LEU A 774 14.59 -3.49 65.99
CA LEU A 774 13.17 -3.79 66.13
C LEU A 774 12.36 -2.55 66.56
N HIS A 775 12.92 -1.70 67.41
CA HIS A 775 12.30 -0.40 67.73
C HIS A 775 12.25 0.54 66.51
N ARG A 776 13.27 0.51 65.65
CA ARG A 776 13.28 1.29 64.40
C ARG A 776 12.25 0.76 63.41
N ILE A 777 12.13 -0.57 63.27
CA ILE A 777 11.06 -1.20 62.49
C ILE A 777 9.69 -0.80 63.03
N ALA A 778 9.49 -0.79 64.35
CA ALA A 778 8.21 -0.42 64.96
C ALA A 778 7.77 1.01 64.63
N ARG A 779 8.72 1.93 64.39
CA ARG A 779 8.42 3.32 63.98
C ARG A 779 7.94 3.40 62.54
N LEU A 780 8.46 2.54 61.67
CA LEU A 780 8.09 2.49 60.25
C LEU A 780 6.83 1.67 60.00
N ASP A 781 6.75 0.49 60.61
CA ASP A 781 5.62 -0.43 60.50
C ASP A 781 5.42 -1.21 61.81
N PRO A 782 4.49 -0.75 62.68
CA PRO A 782 4.15 -1.42 63.93
C PRO A 782 3.58 -2.83 63.73
N ALA A 783 2.92 -3.10 62.59
CA ALA A 783 2.32 -4.40 62.32
C ALA A 783 3.39 -5.46 62.00
N GLU A 784 4.44 -5.07 61.27
CA GLU A 784 5.58 -5.91 61.00
C GLU A 784 6.41 -6.21 62.25
N MET A 785 6.57 -5.25 63.16
CA MET A 785 7.21 -5.51 64.46
C MET A 785 6.46 -6.60 65.24
N VAL A 786 5.12 -6.55 65.29
CA VAL A 786 4.31 -7.56 65.98
C VAL A 786 4.41 -8.94 65.31
N ARG A 787 4.61 -9.00 63.98
CA ARG A 787 4.85 -10.26 63.27
C ARG A 787 6.21 -10.86 63.65
N LEU A 788 7.26 -10.02 63.68
CA LEU A 788 8.62 -10.45 64.01
C LEU A 788 8.80 -10.79 65.49
N ALA A 789 8.08 -10.11 66.39
CA ALA A 789 8.13 -10.38 67.84
C ALA A 789 7.29 -11.60 68.28
N LYS A 790 6.41 -12.12 67.40
CA LYS A 790 5.57 -13.31 67.65
C LYS A 790 6.16 -14.61 67.07
N GLY A 791 7.07 -14.51 66.11
CA GLY A 791 7.90 -15.62 65.63
C GLY A 791 9.07 -15.84 66.58
#